data_AF-A0A800DNV3-F1
#
_entry.id   AF-A0A800DNV3-F1
#
_cell.length_a   1.000
_cell.length_b   1.000
_cell.length_c   1.000
_cell.angle_alpha   90.00
_cell.angle_beta   90.00
_cell.angle_gamma   90.00
#
_symmetry.space_group_name_H-M   'P 1'
#
loop_
_entity.id
_entity.type
_entity.pdbx_description
1 polymer ?
#
loop_
_entity_poly.entity_id
_entity_poly.type
_entity_poly.pdbx_seq_one_letter_code
_entity_poly.pdbx_strand_id
1 'polypeptide(L)'
;MKMSLKRMVFGGIFVMIFISSYVQSEVYPTSGWLWATPEEVGMDAAKLKQARDYALTGGGSGCIIRGGRMVMAWGNQTKGYDLKSTTKSIGVTALGLAIKDGKMCLSDKAKQHHSNLGVPSESNSDTGWIDEITILHLATQTAGFDKPGGYTELLFAPGTRWAYTDGGTNWLAECITLVYQQDLNTLMFNRIFTPLGIEPKDLTWRNNAYREDTINGIKRLEFGAGIHANVNAMARIGYLYLRGGQWDGQEIIPQSFVDAVGAPVSDVIGLPVVNDSKNRFAGASNHYGLLWWNNADGTLANVPRDAYWSWGLHDSFIIVIPSLDIVVARAGSDWQGQRSPHSYNILKPFLEPIANSVSAGAPYPPSPVITSLTWEPAKTIIRKAEGSDNWPITWADDGNLYTAYGDGWGFNSSHNREKKLSLGISKIAGVPPQFSGVNILAPSVESKGDGRSGRKASGILMVDGVLYLWARNANLRGEQSQLAWSEDHGRTWVWSDWKFEELGYPCFLNFEKNYANARDEYVYVYSPNTPDAYEETDEIILARVHKNKLTNRKAYQFFERLEQSGPVWTKEISQRGAVFSFPRSCNRIDATYNAPLGRYLMTVRSRAQNGGRNQFSIYDAPEPWGPWTTVYYTEQWKGEPLSASNGGWGESQHIPSKWISADGKTFYLVFSGDDAFAVRKATLTVARETTKNNKNLGHIGNFAKWGKIEVAFTGPDS
;
A
#
# COMPACT_ATOMS: atom_id res chain seq x y z
N MET A 1 -41.61 54.68 6.69
CA MET A 1 -42.10 54.38 5.33
C MET A 1 -41.23 53.23 4.80
N LYS A 2 -41.80 52.01 4.72
CA LYS A 2 -41.11 50.77 4.35
C LYS A 2 -41.18 50.61 2.83
N MET A 3 -40.06 50.26 2.18
CA MET A 3 -40.08 49.66 0.84
C MET A 3 -39.35 48.32 0.85
N SER A 4 -40.06 47.38 0.24
CA SER A 4 -39.92 45.92 0.25
C SER A 4 -38.75 45.42 -0.60
N LEU A 5 -37.98 44.48 -0.04
CA LEU A 5 -37.05 43.63 -0.78
C LEU A 5 -37.70 42.23 -0.89
N LYS A 6 -38.14 41.84 -2.09
CA LYS A 6 -38.64 40.49 -2.38
C LYS A 6 -37.47 39.50 -2.36
N ARG A 7 -37.48 38.56 -1.40
CA ARG A 7 -36.63 37.36 -1.44
C ARG A 7 -37.29 36.30 -2.32
N MET A 8 -36.55 35.82 -3.31
CA MET A 8 -36.88 34.66 -4.14
C MET A 8 -36.40 33.41 -3.39
N VAL A 9 -37.32 32.51 -3.03
CA VAL A 9 -37.01 31.23 -2.38
C VAL A 9 -36.88 30.18 -3.47
N PHE A 10 -35.68 29.66 -3.69
CA PHE A 10 -35.47 28.41 -4.41
C PHE A 10 -35.69 27.25 -3.43
N GLY A 11 -36.76 26.49 -3.64
CA GLY A 11 -36.99 25.22 -2.96
C GLY A 11 -36.08 24.14 -3.56
N GLY A 12 -34.94 23.88 -2.93
CA GLY A 12 -34.13 22.70 -3.21
C GLY A 12 -34.65 21.51 -2.42
N ILE A 13 -35.22 20.52 -3.12
CA ILE A 13 -35.53 19.21 -2.56
C ILE A 13 -34.19 18.49 -2.35
N PHE A 14 -33.74 18.40 -1.10
CA PHE A 14 -32.63 17.54 -0.70
C PHE A 14 -33.10 16.09 -0.73
N VAL A 15 -32.82 15.38 -1.83
CA VAL A 15 -32.94 13.91 -1.85
C VAL A 15 -31.70 13.37 -1.14
N MET A 16 -31.84 13.03 0.14
CA MET A 16 -30.84 12.18 0.82
C MET A 16 -30.91 10.78 0.20
N ILE A 17 -30.04 10.53 -0.78
CA ILE A 17 -29.75 9.19 -1.26
C ILE A 17 -28.86 8.55 -0.18
N PHE A 18 -29.43 7.67 0.63
CA PHE A 18 -28.64 6.75 1.45
C PHE A 18 -27.91 5.79 0.51
N ILE A 19 -26.68 6.15 0.14
CA ILE A 19 -25.72 5.22 -0.44
C ILE A 19 -25.30 4.32 0.73
N SER A 20 -25.90 3.14 0.82
CA SER A 20 -25.37 2.08 1.67
C SER A 20 -24.08 1.62 1.02
N SER A 21 -22.97 2.25 1.41
CA SER A 21 -21.63 1.71 1.16
C SER A 21 -21.61 0.30 1.72
N TYR A 22 -21.58 -0.72 0.86
CA TYR A 22 -21.05 -2.03 1.24
C TYR A 22 -19.54 -1.84 1.44
N VAL A 23 -19.16 -1.20 2.55
CA VAL A 23 -17.89 -1.50 3.17
C VAL A 23 -18.04 -2.96 3.55
N GLN A 24 -17.29 -3.85 2.89
CA GLN A 24 -17.12 -5.18 3.44
C GLN A 24 -16.49 -4.95 4.82
N SER A 25 -17.30 -5.04 5.87
CA SER A 25 -16.86 -4.75 7.23
C SER A 25 -15.62 -5.60 7.49
N GLU A 26 -14.51 -4.95 7.86
CA GLU A 26 -13.32 -5.67 8.29
C GLU A 26 -13.73 -6.70 9.35
N VAL A 27 -13.35 -7.95 9.11
CA VAL A 27 -13.68 -9.04 10.03
C VAL A 27 -12.59 -9.07 11.09
N TYR A 28 -12.96 -8.82 12.34
CA TYR A 28 -12.11 -9.01 13.51
C TYR A 28 -12.45 -10.34 14.20
N PRO A 29 -11.46 -11.20 14.48
CA PRO A 29 -11.67 -12.55 14.99
C PRO A 29 -11.85 -12.59 16.52
N THR A 30 -12.49 -11.57 17.11
CA THR A 30 -12.72 -11.44 18.55
C THR A 30 -13.43 -12.68 19.09
N SER A 31 -14.49 -13.13 18.40
CA SER A 31 -15.24 -14.35 18.71
C SER A 31 -14.72 -15.62 18.02
N GLY A 32 -13.64 -15.50 17.23
CA GLY A 32 -13.04 -16.61 16.48
C GLY A 32 -12.83 -16.26 15.01
N TRP A 33 -12.00 -17.06 14.34
CA TRP A 33 -11.71 -16.86 12.92
C TRP A 33 -12.81 -17.45 12.04
N LEU A 34 -13.26 -16.66 11.07
CA LEU A 34 -13.94 -17.22 9.91
C LEU A 34 -12.93 -17.98 9.03
N TRP A 35 -13.38 -19.05 8.39
CA TRP A 35 -12.56 -19.83 7.47
C TRP A 35 -12.80 -19.42 6.02
N ALA A 36 -11.77 -19.59 5.19
CA ALA A 36 -11.87 -19.57 3.73
C ALA A 36 -10.93 -20.62 3.14
N THR A 37 -11.24 -21.15 1.96
CA THR A 37 -10.27 -21.96 1.21
C THR A 37 -9.16 -21.07 0.65
N PRO A 38 -7.96 -21.62 0.35
CA PRO A 38 -6.90 -20.87 -0.33
C PRO A 38 -7.42 -20.12 -1.56
N GLU A 39 -8.21 -20.76 -2.41
CA GLU A 39 -8.73 -20.19 -3.66
C GLU A 39 -9.68 -19.02 -3.42
N GLU A 40 -10.55 -19.10 -2.41
CA GLU A 40 -11.50 -18.03 -2.03
C GLU A 40 -10.79 -16.73 -1.65
N VAL A 41 -9.57 -16.83 -1.11
CA VAL A 41 -8.74 -15.68 -0.78
C VAL A 41 -7.58 -15.49 -1.76
N GLY A 42 -7.64 -16.09 -2.96
CA GLY A 42 -6.65 -15.90 -4.02
C GLY A 42 -5.25 -16.45 -3.68
N MET A 43 -5.18 -17.61 -3.04
CA MET A 43 -3.94 -18.30 -2.66
C MET A 43 -3.85 -19.69 -3.31
N ASP A 44 -2.63 -20.08 -3.68
CA ASP A 44 -2.25 -21.39 -4.22
C ASP A 44 -2.13 -22.40 -3.07
N ALA A 45 -3.07 -23.34 -3.02
CA ALA A 45 -3.13 -24.38 -2.00
C ALA A 45 -1.87 -25.28 -1.97
N ALA A 46 -1.22 -25.52 -3.11
CA ALA A 46 -0.04 -26.37 -3.19
C ALA A 46 1.18 -25.70 -2.54
N LYS A 47 1.34 -24.39 -2.73
CA LYS A 47 2.40 -23.61 -2.05
C LYS A 47 2.15 -23.50 -0.55
N LEU A 48 0.89 -23.32 -0.13
CA LEU A 48 0.56 -23.37 1.30
C LEU A 48 0.84 -24.74 1.91
N LYS A 49 0.55 -25.82 1.18
CA LYS A 49 0.91 -27.18 1.59
C LYS A 49 2.43 -27.34 1.73
N GLN A 50 3.22 -26.80 0.80
CA GLN A 50 4.69 -26.81 0.89
C GLN A 50 5.18 -26.14 2.17
N ALA A 51 4.65 -24.94 2.49
CA ALA A 51 5.01 -24.23 3.71
C ALA A 51 4.63 -25.02 4.97
N ARG A 52 3.42 -25.57 5.02
CA ARG A 52 2.96 -26.41 6.14
C ARG A 52 3.82 -27.65 6.32
N ASP A 53 4.13 -28.36 5.23
CA ASP A 53 4.93 -29.58 5.28
C ASP A 53 6.34 -29.28 5.80
N TYR A 54 6.92 -28.15 5.38
CA TYR A 54 8.17 -27.66 5.96
C TYR A 54 8.02 -27.30 7.45
N ALA A 55 6.95 -26.60 7.85
CA ALA A 55 6.69 -26.26 9.24
C ALA A 55 6.64 -27.49 10.16
N LEU A 56 5.99 -28.56 9.66
CA LEU A 56 5.83 -29.84 10.35
C LEU A 56 7.12 -30.65 10.48
N THR A 57 8.21 -30.29 9.79
CA THR A 57 9.53 -30.91 10.04
C THR A 57 10.05 -30.61 11.45
N GLY A 58 9.66 -29.48 12.03
CA GLY A 58 9.86 -29.16 13.45
C GLY A 58 8.63 -29.46 14.30
N GLY A 59 7.63 -30.17 13.78
CA GLY A 59 6.36 -30.46 14.45
C GLY A 59 5.58 -29.22 14.90
N GLY A 60 4.78 -29.39 15.95
CA GLY A 60 4.06 -28.29 16.60
C GLY A 60 2.72 -27.94 15.98
N SER A 61 2.37 -26.66 15.99
CA SER A 61 1.09 -26.13 15.50
C SER A 61 1.31 -24.81 14.79
N GLY A 62 0.35 -24.44 13.95
CA GLY A 62 0.37 -23.15 13.28
C GLY A 62 -0.85 -22.90 12.42
N CYS A 63 -0.90 -21.69 11.87
CA CYS A 63 -1.97 -21.21 11.05
C CYS A 63 -1.51 -20.09 10.11
N ILE A 64 -2.25 -19.93 9.01
CA ILE A 64 -2.09 -18.89 8.00
C ILE A 64 -3.44 -18.18 7.83
N ILE A 65 -3.42 -16.87 7.96
CA ILE A 65 -4.56 -15.97 7.86
C ILE A 65 -4.34 -15.05 6.68
N ARG A 66 -5.39 -14.81 5.89
CA ARG A 66 -5.44 -13.76 4.87
C ARG A 66 -6.83 -13.16 4.78
N GLY A 67 -6.97 -11.84 4.58
CA GLY A 67 -8.30 -11.24 4.42
C GLY A 67 -9.13 -11.27 5.70
N GLY A 68 -8.49 -11.33 6.87
CA GLY A 68 -9.16 -11.58 8.16
C GLY A 68 -9.75 -12.98 8.33
N ARG A 69 -9.37 -13.95 7.49
CA ARG A 69 -9.89 -15.34 7.52
C ARG A 69 -8.77 -16.34 7.70
N MET A 70 -9.06 -17.41 8.44
CA MET A 70 -8.22 -18.59 8.58
C MET A 70 -8.24 -19.37 7.26
N VAL A 71 -7.07 -19.51 6.63
CA VAL A 71 -6.91 -20.17 5.32
C VAL A 71 -6.38 -21.58 5.48
N MET A 72 -5.46 -21.75 6.44
CA MET A 72 -4.86 -23.05 6.74
C MET A 72 -4.48 -23.11 8.21
N ALA A 73 -4.66 -24.27 8.83
CA ALA A 73 -4.13 -24.57 10.15
C ALA A 73 -3.56 -26.00 10.19
N TRP A 74 -2.61 -26.23 11.09
CA TRP A 74 -2.04 -27.55 11.36
C TRP A 74 -1.72 -27.72 12.84
N GLY A 75 -1.74 -28.98 13.31
CA GLY A 75 -1.52 -29.30 14.71
C GLY A 75 -2.65 -28.84 15.64
N ASN A 76 -2.43 -28.95 16.95
CA ASN A 76 -3.42 -28.59 17.97
C ASN A 76 -3.44 -27.08 18.21
N GLN A 77 -4.50 -26.42 17.75
CA GLN A 77 -4.67 -24.96 17.83
C GLN A 77 -4.84 -24.42 19.25
N THR A 78 -5.20 -25.25 20.23
CA THR A 78 -5.39 -24.83 21.63
C THR A 78 -4.21 -25.19 22.53
N LYS A 79 -3.22 -25.91 22.00
CA LYS A 79 -2.01 -26.26 22.76
C LYS A 79 -1.15 -25.02 22.97
N GLY A 80 -0.82 -24.73 24.22
CA GLY A 80 0.17 -23.71 24.58
C GLY A 80 1.61 -24.18 24.32
N TYR A 81 2.46 -23.27 23.85
CA TYR A 81 3.89 -23.48 23.63
C TYR A 81 4.69 -22.39 24.36
N ASP A 82 5.86 -22.75 24.92
CA ASP A 82 6.81 -21.76 25.42
C ASP A 82 7.41 -21.00 24.23
N LEU A 83 7.06 -19.71 24.10
CA LEU A 83 7.41 -18.90 22.94
C LEU A 83 8.81 -18.29 23.03
N LYS A 84 9.50 -18.43 24.16
CA LYS A 84 10.87 -17.95 24.36
C LYS A 84 10.98 -16.48 23.95
N SER A 85 11.89 -16.13 23.03
CA SER A 85 12.12 -14.74 22.60
C SER A 85 10.96 -14.05 21.86
N THR A 86 9.94 -14.77 21.38
CA THR A 86 8.71 -14.11 20.89
C THR A 86 8.00 -13.33 22.00
N THR A 87 8.29 -13.64 23.28
CA THR A 87 7.90 -12.81 24.43
C THR A 87 8.31 -11.35 24.29
N LYS A 88 9.48 -11.05 23.70
CA LYS A 88 9.95 -9.66 23.52
C LYS A 88 9.00 -8.88 22.63
N SER A 89 8.64 -9.47 21.49
CA SER A 89 7.76 -8.88 20.49
C SER A 89 6.31 -8.76 20.98
N ILE A 90 5.83 -9.71 21.78
CA ILE A 90 4.51 -9.59 22.42
C ILE A 90 4.53 -8.52 23.52
N GLY A 91 5.56 -8.55 24.37
CA GLY A 91 5.72 -7.64 25.51
C GLY A 91 5.90 -6.18 25.11
N VAL A 92 6.64 -5.89 24.02
CA VAL A 92 6.84 -4.52 23.52
C VAL A 92 5.54 -3.84 23.10
N THR A 93 4.46 -4.58 22.87
CA THR A 93 3.11 -4.01 22.68
C THR A 93 2.70 -3.12 23.87
N ALA A 94 3.19 -3.42 25.08
CA ALA A 94 3.00 -2.57 26.26
C ALA A 94 3.66 -1.19 26.12
N LEU A 95 4.76 -1.08 25.37
CA LEU A 95 5.39 0.20 25.06
C LEU A 95 4.51 1.01 24.10
N GLY A 96 3.92 0.37 23.08
CA GLY A 96 2.94 1.02 22.21
C GLY A 96 1.75 1.58 22.99
N LEU A 97 1.26 0.83 23.98
CA LEU A 97 0.23 1.30 24.91
C LEU A 97 0.70 2.47 25.77
N ALA A 98 1.93 2.42 26.31
CA ALA A 98 2.51 3.50 27.12
C ALA A 98 2.67 4.80 26.31
N ILE A 99 3.06 4.70 25.03
CA ILE A 99 3.15 5.84 24.10
C ILE A 99 1.76 6.41 23.84
N LYS A 100 0.77 5.56 23.57
CA LYS A 100 -0.62 5.99 23.38
C LYS A 100 -1.17 6.74 24.58
N ASP A 101 -0.92 6.22 25.78
CA ASP A 101 -1.38 6.83 27.04
C ASP A 101 -0.54 8.06 27.44
N GLY A 102 0.46 8.48 26.63
CA GLY A 102 1.33 9.63 26.91
C GLY A 102 2.25 9.44 28.13
N LYS A 103 2.48 8.19 28.54
CA LYS A 103 3.29 7.83 29.72
C LYS A 103 4.77 7.67 29.41
N MET A 104 5.11 7.40 28.16
CA MET A 104 6.49 7.21 27.70
C MET A 104 6.66 7.72 26.27
N CYS A 105 7.86 8.18 25.95
CA CYS A 105 8.35 8.43 24.60
C CYS A 105 9.64 7.65 24.34
N LEU A 106 9.93 7.32 23.07
CA LEU A 106 11.13 6.57 22.70
C LEU A 106 12.43 7.31 23.08
N SER A 107 12.41 8.65 23.07
CA SER A 107 13.54 9.51 23.44
C SER A 107 13.74 9.69 24.95
N ASP A 108 12.79 9.23 25.79
CA ASP A 108 12.89 9.37 27.24
C ASP A 108 14.13 8.64 27.75
N LYS A 109 14.75 9.21 28.78
CA LYS A 109 15.83 8.53 29.50
C LYS A 109 15.21 7.43 30.35
N ALA A 110 15.72 6.21 30.24
CA ALA A 110 15.17 5.06 30.96
C ALA A 110 15.18 5.27 32.48
N LYS A 111 16.17 6.00 33.01
CA LYS A 111 16.26 6.35 34.44
C LYS A 111 15.14 7.26 34.94
N GLN A 112 14.46 8.00 34.06
CA GLN A 112 13.24 8.76 34.41
C GLN A 112 12.10 7.83 34.83
N HIS A 113 12.07 6.62 34.28
CA HIS A 113 11.02 5.62 34.52
C HIS A 113 11.46 4.53 35.50
N HIS A 114 12.76 4.42 35.77
CA HIS A 114 13.33 3.45 36.70
C HIS A 114 14.59 4.01 37.40
N SER A 115 14.43 4.55 38.61
CA SER A 115 15.53 5.23 39.34
C SER A 115 16.74 4.34 39.61
N ASN A 116 16.52 3.03 39.78
CA ASN A 116 17.57 2.03 40.06
C ASN A 116 18.04 1.30 38.79
N LEU A 117 17.92 1.91 37.61
CA LEU A 117 18.33 1.30 36.34
C LEU A 117 19.80 0.87 36.41
N GLY A 118 20.10 -0.39 36.05
CA GLY A 118 21.46 -0.93 36.00
C GLY A 118 22.05 -1.46 37.31
N VAL A 119 21.34 -1.37 38.43
CA VAL A 119 21.76 -1.85 39.77
C VAL A 119 21.39 -3.34 39.95
N PRO A 120 22.21 -4.19 40.61
CA PRO A 120 23.37 -3.88 41.45
C PRO A 120 24.75 -4.08 40.79
N SER A 121 24.91 -3.98 39.47
CA SER A 121 26.25 -4.12 38.86
C SER A 121 27.09 -2.87 39.13
N GLU A 122 27.93 -2.89 40.18
CA GLU A 122 28.82 -1.76 40.53
C GLU A 122 29.71 -1.33 39.34
N SER A 123 30.06 -2.27 38.45
CA SER A 123 30.80 -2.01 37.21
C SER A 123 30.13 -1.02 36.24
N ASN A 124 28.81 -0.83 36.35
CA ASN A 124 28.09 0.13 35.51
C ASN A 124 28.27 1.58 35.97
N SER A 125 28.61 1.80 37.25
CA SER A 125 28.65 3.13 37.86
C SER A 125 29.82 4.00 37.38
N ASP A 126 30.92 3.38 36.93
CA ASP A 126 32.15 4.08 36.55
C ASP A 126 32.11 4.70 35.13
N THR A 127 31.14 4.34 34.29
CA THR A 127 31.12 4.74 32.87
C THR A 127 30.28 5.98 32.56
N GLY A 128 29.29 6.30 33.42
CA GLY A 128 28.25 7.30 33.12
C GLY A 128 27.19 6.87 32.09
N TRP A 129 27.37 5.72 31.44
CA TRP A 129 26.51 5.27 30.33
C TRP A 129 25.06 4.97 30.72
N ILE A 130 24.81 4.57 31.97
CA ILE A 130 23.46 4.30 32.47
C ILE A 130 22.54 5.51 32.30
N ASP A 131 23.06 6.72 32.51
CA ASP A 131 22.30 7.97 32.40
C ASP A 131 22.00 8.36 30.94
N GLU A 132 22.66 7.72 29.97
CA GLU A 132 22.47 7.97 28.54
C GLU A 132 21.40 7.07 27.92
N ILE A 133 21.09 5.93 28.53
CA ILE A 133 20.14 4.93 28.02
C ILE A 133 18.75 5.54 27.85
N THR A 134 18.19 5.38 26.66
CA THR A 134 16.82 5.78 26.32
C THR A 134 15.91 4.56 26.23
N ILE A 135 14.59 4.79 26.21
CA ILE A 135 13.60 3.74 25.92
C ILE A 135 13.85 3.13 24.54
N LEU A 136 14.22 3.94 23.54
CA LEU A 136 14.62 3.47 22.21
C LEU A 136 15.80 2.49 22.29
N HIS A 137 16.83 2.80 23.09
CA HIS A 137 18.00 1.92 23.22
C HIS A 137 17.62 0.54 23.78
N LEU A 138 16.71 0.49 24.75
CA LEU A 138 16.20 -0.76 25.31
C LEU A 138 15.34 -1.54 24.30
N ALA A 139 14.51 -0.84 23.52
CA ALA A 139 13.62 -1.44 22.53
C ALA A 139 14.33 -1.87 21.23
N THR A 140 15.54 -1.37 20.97
CA THR A 140 16.30 -1.65 19.73
C THR A 140 17.54 -2.51 19.94
N GLN A 141 17.76 -3.03 21.16
CA GLN A 141 18.92 -3.86 21.50
C GLN A 141 20.28 -3.12 21.38
N THR A 142 20.27 -1.81 21.67
CA THR A 142 21.44 -0.92 21.61
C THR A 142 21.79 -0.30 22.97
N ALA A 143 21.13 -0.71 24.06
CA ALA A 143 21.39 -0.19 25.41
C ALA A 143 22.72 -0.62 26.03
N GLY A 144 23.35 -1.70 25.53
CA GLY A 144 24.66 -2.15 25.98
C GLY A 144 24.67 -3.25 27.03
N PHE A 145 23.55 -3.58 27.70
CA PHE A 145 23.51 -4.65 28.71
C PHE A 145 23.97 -6.01 28.15
N ASP A 146 24.66 -6.82 28.94
CA ASP A 146 25.00 -8.18 28.54
C ASP A 146 23.75 -9.08 28.42
N LYS A 147 23.88 -10.19 27.69
CA LYS A 147 22.81 -11.10 27.30
C LYS A 147 21.98 -11.66 28.47
N PRO A 148 22.55 -12.13 29.59
CA PRO A 148 21.76 -12.78 30.64
C PRO A 148 20.59 -11.90 31.10
N GLY A 149 19.43 -12.51 31.40
CA GLY A 149 18.22 -11.76 31.73
C GLY A 149 18.22 -11.05 33.09
N GLY A 150 19.27 -11.23 33.89
CA GLY A 150 19.39 -10.69 35.25
C GLY A 150 19.85 -9.24 35.30
N TYR A 151 20.59 -8.91 36.35
CA TYR A 151 21.30 -7.65 36.47
C TYR A 151 22.72 -7.83 35.93
N THR A 152 23.06 -7.11 34.85
CA THR A 152 24.29 -7.34 34.08
C THR A 152 25.05 -6.04 33.83
N GLU A 153 26.32 -6.19 33.49
CA GLU A 153 27.18 -5.08 33.07
C GLU A 153 26.84 -4.56 31.66
N LEU A 154 27.22 -3.31 31.39
CA LEU A 154 27.19 -2.71 30.06
C LEU A 154 28.47 -3.08 29.27
N LEU A 155 28.28 -3.69 28.10
CA LEU A 155 29.35 -4.09 27.19
C LEU A 155 29.86 -2.93 26.31
N PHE A 156 29.06 -1.89 26.12
CA PHE A 156 29.36 -0.74 25.26
C PHE A 156 28.45 0.46 25.56
N ALA A 157 28.87 1.64 25.12
CA ALA A 157 28.09 2.87 25.24
C ALA A 157 26.75 2.79 24.46
N PRO A 158 25.62 3.21 25.04
CA PRO A 158 24.31 3.12 24.40
C PRO A 158 24.28 3.73 22.99
N GLY A 159 23.64 3.05 22.04
CA GLY A 159 23.51 3.51 20.65
C GLY A 159 24.76 3.32 19.78
N THR A 160 25.90 2.87 20.32
CA THR A 160 27.15 2.75 19.54
C THR A 160 27.35 1.39 18.87
N ARG A 161 26.66 0.35 19.37
CA ARG A 161 26.75 -1.04 18.91
C ARG A 161 25.41 -1.74 19.12
N TRP A 162 25.29 -2.95 18.60
CA TRP A 162 24.08 -3.78 18.72
C TRP A 162 24.40 -5.14 19.35
N ALA A 163 23.59 -5.59 20.31
CA ALA A 163 23.72 -6.92 20.91
C ALA A 163 22.36 -7.51 21.29
N TYR A 164 22.11 -8.77 20.90
CA TYR A 164 20.84 -9.44 21.19
C TYR A 164 20.75 -9.94 22.65
N THR A 165 20.06 -9.18 23.50
CA THR A 165 20.10 -9.31 24.96
C THR A 165 18.72 -9.55 25.59
N ASP A 166 18.71 -10.22 26.75
CA ASP A 166 17.51 -10.33 27.59
C ASP A 166 17.50 -9.22 28.66
N GLY A 167 18.66 -8.88 29.24
CA GLY A 167 18.80 -7.88 30.31
C GLY A 167 18.24 -6.50 29.95
N GLY A 168 18.59 -5.95 28.79
CA GLY A 168 18.04 -4.66 28.32
C GLY A 168 16.53 -4.69 28.13
N THR A 169 15.99 -5.78 27.59
CA THR A 169 14.54 -5.93 27.40
C THR A 169 13.79 -6.08 28.73
N ASN A 170 14.41 -6.68 29.74
CA ASN A 170 13.82 -6.82 31.07
C ASN A 170 13.80 -5.48 31.81
N TRP A 171 14.80 -4.62 31.61
CA TRP A 171 14.74 -3.23 32.09
C TRP A 171 13.58 -2.44 31.45
N LEU A 172 13.30 -2.64 30.15
CA LEU A 172 12.14 -2.02 29.51
C LEU A 172 10.82 -2.49 30.16
N ALA A 173 10.70 -3.79 30.44
CA ALA A 173 9.54 -4.35 31.13
C ALA A 173 9.31 -3.68 32.50
N GLU A 174 10.38 -3.49 33.27
CA GLU A 174 10.31 -2.84 34.58
C GLU A 174 9.97 -1.34 34.49
N CYS A 175 10.55 -0.61 33.53
CA CYS A 175 10.18 0.79 33.28
C CYS A 175 8.66 0.91 33.07
N ILE A 176 8.07 0.03 32.24
CA ILE A 176 6.64 0.05 31.95
C ILE A 176 5.83 -0.37 33.19
N THR A 177 6.28 -1.37 33.93
CA THR A 177 5.65 -1.79 35.20
C THR A 177 5.57 -0.61 36.18
N LEU A 178 6.65 0.16 36.32
CA LEU A 178 6.72 1.30 37.22
C LEU A 178 5.89 2.51 36.73
N VAL A 179 5.85 2.82 35.43
CA VAL A 179 5.05 3.97 34.96
C VAL A 179 3.53 3.74 35.08
N TYR A 180 3.11 2.47 35.07
CA TYR A 180 1.73 2.07 35.28
C TYR A 180 1.40 1.74 36.74
N GLN A 181 2.40 1.50 37.59
CA GLN A 181 2.22 1.00 38.95
C GLN A 181 1.33 -0.26 38.98
N GLN A 182 1.47 -1.12 37.98
CA GLN A 182 0.65 -2.31 37.76
C GLN A 182 1.48 -3.40 37.10
N ASP A 183 1.22 -4.66 37.45
CA ASP A 183 1.90 -5.78 36.81
C ASP A 183 1.51 -5.89 35.33
N LEU A 184 2.49 -6.27 34.50
CA LEU A 184 2.31 -6.32 33.05
C LEU A 184 1.27 -7.35 32.61
N ASN A 185 1.05 -8.44 33.34
CA ASN A 185 0.06 -9.45 32.96
C ASN A 185 -1.34 -8.86 33.09
N THR A 186 -1.66 -8.24 34.24
CA THR A 186 -2.94 -7.55 34.45
C THR A 186 -3.14 -6.41 33.44
N LEU A 187 -2.13 -5.56 33.25
CA LEU A 187 -2.21 -4.45 32.29
C LEU A 187 -2.50 -4.95 30.88
N MET A 188 -1.72 -5.92 30.40
CA MET A 188 -1.82 -6.44 29.04
C MET A 188 -3.13 -7.20 28.80
N PHE A 189 -3.61 -7.98 29.77
CA PHE A 189 -4.93 -8.61 29.64
C PHE A 189 -6.04 -7.58 29.51
N ASN A 190 -6.10 -6.61 30.43
CA ASN A 190 -7.16 -5.62 30.45
C ASN A 190 -7.20 -4.73 29.20
N ARG A 191 -6.03 -4.31 28.70
CA ARG A 191 -5.94 -3.25 27.68
C ARG A 191 -5.63 -3.77 26.28
N ILE A 192 -5.10 -4.98 26.15
CA ILE A 192 -4.67 -5.56 24.87
C ILE A 192 -5.32 -6.92 24.66
N PHE A 193 -4.94 -7.96 25.42
CA PHE A 193 -5.30 -9.34 25.10
C PHE A 193 -6.81 -9.60 25.15
N THR A 194 -7.52 -9.15 26.18
CA THR A 194 -8.97 -9.33 26.27
C THR A 194 -9.73 -8.61 25.15
N PRO A 195 -9.42 -7.34 24.79
CA PRO A 195 -9.94 -6.72 23.58
C PRO A 195 -9.73 -7.53 22.29
N LEU A 196 -8.60 -8.24 22.15
CA LEU A 196 -8.34 -9.12 21.00
C LEU A 196 -9.10 -10.46 21.07
N GLY A 197 -9.86 -10.72 22.15
CA GLY A 197 -10.51 -12.01 22.41
C GLY A 197 -9.57 -13.12 22.87
N ILE A 198 -8.42 -12.76 23.46
CA ILE A 198 -7.46 -13.71 24.04
C ILE A 198 -7.76 -13.88 25.53
N GLU A 199 -7.92 -15.12 25.96
CA GLU A 199 -8.22 -15.48 27.35
C GLU A 199 -6.99 -16.07 28.07
N PRO A 200 -6.97 -16.11 29.42
CA PRO A 200 -5.88 -16.72 30.20
C PRO A 200 -5.60 -18.20 29.89
N LYS A 201 -6.55 -18.92 29.30
CA LYS A 201 -6.35 -20.29 28.82
C LYS A 201 -5.54 -20.36 27.52
N ASP A 202 -5.53 -19.26 26.75
CA ASP A 202 -4.84 -19.17 25.46
C ASP A 202 -3.42 -18.65 25.59
N LEU A 203 -3.16 -17.81 26.60
CA LEU A 203 -1.88 -17.18 26.86
C LEU A 203 -1.64 -17.05 28.37
N THR A 204 -0.45 -17.42 28.83
CA THR A 204 0.02 -17.20 30.21
C THR A 204 1.42 -16.62 30.22
N TRP A 205 1.77 -15.90 31.28
CA TRP A 205 3.11 -15.37 31.49
C TRP A 205 3.67 -15.95 32.78
N ARG A 206 4.80 -16.65 32.71
CA ARG A 206 5.43 -17.19 33.92
C ARG A 206 5.96 -16.08 34.82
N ASN A 207 6.19 -16.42 36.08
CA ASN A 207 6.96 -15.59 37.01
C ASN A 207 8.35 -15.27 36.44
N ASN A 208 8.90 -14.12 36.86
CA ASN A 208 10.26 -13.72 36.51
C ASN A 208 11.26 -14.81 36.93
N ALA A 209 12.20 -15.16 36.04
CA ALA A 209 13.20 -16.21 36.29
C ALA A 209 14.60 -15.67 36.56
N TYR A 210 14.82 -14.36 36.37
CA TYR A 210 16.15 -13.77 36.39
C TYR A 210 16.36 -12.72 37.48
N ARG A 211 15.27 -12.16 38.02
CA ARG A 211 15.24 -11.11 39.03
C ARG A 211 14.20 -11.45 40.09
N GLU A 212 14.17 -10.68 41.17
CA GLU A 212 13.21 -10.88 42.27
C GLU A 212 11.77 -10.80 41.76
N ASP A 213 10.88 -11.50 42.45
CA ASP A 213 9.48 -11.66 42.04
C ASP A 213 8.69 -10.33 42.00
N THR A 214 9.12 -9.33 42.77
CA THR A 214 8.47 -8.02 42.83
C THR A 214 9.45 -6.87 42.71
N ILE A 215 8.94 -5.73 42.24
CA ILE A 215 9.60 -4.43 42.25
C ILE A 215 8.63 -3.42 42.88
N ASN A 216 9.04 -2.76 43.96
CA ASN A 216 8.17 -1.87 44.75
C ASN A 216 6.83 -2.51 45.16
N GLY A 217 6.84 -3.80 45.49
CA GLY A 217 5.64 -4.57 45.86
C GLY A 217 4.75 -4.96 44.67
N ILE A 218 5.10 -4.60 43.44
CA ILE A 218 4.38 -4.96 42.22
C ILE A 218 5.03 -6.19 41.60
N LYS A 219 4.22 -7.15 41.14
CA LYS A 219 4.70 -8.36 40.45
C LYS A 219 5.55 -7.99 39.23
N ARG A 220 6.77 -8.52 39.15
CA ARG A 220 7.70 -8.30 38.06
C ARG A 220 7.50 -9.36 36.98
N LEU A 221 7.41 -8.92 35.72
CA LEU A 221 7.48 -9.79 34.54
C LEU A 221 8.65 -9.35 33.67
N GLU A 222 9.00 -10.19 32.69
CA GLU A 222 10.20 -10.03 31.88
C GLU A 222 9.86 -10.14 30.39
N PHE A 223 10.52 -9.35 29.55
CA PHE A 223 10.36 -9.43 28.09
C PHE A 223 11.27 -10.49 27.47
N GLY A 224 12.38 -10.82 28.13
CA GLY A 224 13.39 -11.76 27.63
C GLY A 224 12.80 -13.10 27.18
N ALA A 225 11.91 -13.69 28.00
CA ALA A 225 11.16 -14.90 27.72
C ALA A 225 9.95 -15.06 28.67
N GLY A 226 9.16 -16.12 28.52
CA GLY A 226 8.21 -16.56 29.55
C GLY A 226 6.73 -16.51 29.18
N ILE A 227 6.37 -15.91 28.05
CA ILE A 227 5.01 -16.07 27.51
C ILE A 227 4.88 -17.49 26.94
N HIS A 228 3.84 -18.18 27.40
CA HIS A 228 3.32 -19.40 26.78
C HIS A 228 2.01 -19.05 26.09
N ALA A 229 1.85 -19.38 24.81
CA ALA A 229 0.59 -19.15 24.12
C ALA A 229 0.29 -20.23 23.09
N ASN A 230 -0.99 -20.35 22.76
CA ASN A 230 -1.42 -21.11 21.60
C ASN A 230 -1.32 -20.26 20.31
N VAL A 231 -1.36 -20.93 19.15
CA VAL A 231 -1.16 -20.27 17.85
C VAL A 231 -2.30 -19.34 17.45
N ASN A 232 -3.49 -19.50 18.05
CA ASN A 232 -4.60 -18.58 17.83
C ASN A 232 -4.36 -17.22 18.52
N ALA A 233 -3.93 -17.23 19.78
CA ALA A 233 -3.51 -16.00 20.48
C ALA A 233 -2.38 -15.29 19.74
N MET A 234 -1.37 -16.05 19.28
CA MET A 234 -0.28 -15.53 18.45
C MET A 234 -0.79 -14.85 17.16
N ALA A 235 -1.72 -15.50 16.44
CA ALA A 235 -2.29 -14.96 15.21
C ALA A 235 -3.11 -13.69 15.44
N ARG A 236 -3.87 -13.61 16.54
CA ARG A 236 -4.63 -12.40 16.90
C ARG A 236 -3.71 -11.22 17.23
N ILE A 237 -2.60 -11.46 17.93
CA ILE A 237 -1.57 -10.45 18.15
C ILE A 237 -0.99 -10.00 16.81
N GLY A 238 -0.60 -10.93 15.92
CA GLY A 238 -0.13 -10.58 14.58
C GLY A 238 -1.16 -9.78 13.77
N TYR A 239 -2.45 -10.07 13.91
CA TYR A 239 -3.53 -9.38 13.21
C TYR A 239 -3.76 -7.96 13.73
N LEU A 240 -3.55 -7.70 15.02
CA LEU A 240 -3.50 -6.34 15.56
C LEU A 240 -2.42 -5.51 14.86
N TYR A 241 -1.22 -6.07 14.70
CA TYR A 241 -0.13 -5.40 13.99
C TYR A 241 -0.44 -5.25 12.49
N LEU A 242 -1.04 -6.25 11.85
CA LEU A 242 -1.47 -6.17 10.44
C LEU A 242 -2.50 -5.05 10.20
N ARG A 243 -3.37 -4.80 11.19
CA ARG A 243 -4.40 -3.74 11.16
C ARG A 243 -3.91 -2.44 11.79
N GLY A 244 -2.60 -2.24 11.90
CA GLY A 244 -2.08 -0.93 12.29
C GLY A 244 -2.37 -0.55 13.74
N GLY A 245 -2.59 -1.53 14.60
CA GLY A 245 -2.97 -1.30 15.99
C GLY A 245 -4.46 -1.04 16.21
N GLN A 246 -5.28 -1.11 15.17
CA GLN A 246 -6.74 -1.03 15.27
C GLN A 246 -7.36 -2.41 15.51
N TRP A 247 -8.42 -2.44 16.33
CA TRP A 247 -9.23 -3.63 16.57
C TRP A 247 -10.69 -3.27 16.79
N ASP A 248 -11.60 -3.76 15.95
CA ASP A 248 -13.06 -3.53 16.07
C ASP A 248 -13.44 -2.04 16.27
N GLY A 249 -12.78 -1.14 15.53
CA GLY A 249 -13.02 0.30 15.62
C GLY A 249 -12.38 1.00 16.84
N GLN A 250 -11.59 0.27 17.63
CA GLN A 250 -10.80 0.79 18.73
C GLN A 250 -9.31 0.77 18.39
N GLU A 251 -8.65 1.91 18.54
CA GLU A 251 -7.18 1.93 18.56
C GLU A 251 -6.68 1.25 19.84
N ILE A 252 -5.92 0.16 19.75
CA ILE A 252 -5.29 -0.50 20.89
C ILE A 252 -3.89 0.07 21.12
N ILE A 253 -3.12 0.21 20.04
CA ILE A 253 -1.80 0.87 19.99
C ILE A 253 -1.75 1.79 18.76
N PRO A 254 -0.92 2.85 18.75
CA PRO A 254 -0.90 3.81 17.65
C PRO A 254 -0.30 3.20 16.38
N GLN A 255 -0.87 3.55 15.22
CA GLN A 255 -0.32 3.16 13.91
C GLN A 255 1.17 3.52 13.79
N SER A 256 1.56 4.71 14.26
CA SER A 256 2.96 5.16 14.21
C SER A 256 3.93 4.26 14.99
N PHE A 257 3.44 3.57 16.04
CA PHE A 257 4.24 2.58 16.76
C PHE A 257 4.38 1.28 15.95
N VAL A 258 3.31 0.84 15.30
CA VAL A 258 3.34 -0.33 14.40
C VAL A 258 4.27 -0.10 13.21
N ASP A 259 4.25 1.09 12.63
CA ASP A 259 5.15 1.49 11.53
C ASP A 259 6.62 1.42 11.98
N ALA A 260 6.91 1.90 13.19
CA ALA A 260 8.25 1.83 13.78
C ALA A 260 8.71 0.40 14.13
N VAL A 261 7.77 -0.53 14.35
CA VAL A 261 8.06 -1.96 14.54
C VAL A 261 8.47 -2.62 13.22
N GLY A 262 7.79 -2.29 12.12
CA GLY A 262 8.04 -2.87 10.78
C GLY A 262 9.26 -2.30 10.06
N ALA A 263 9.77 -1.13 10.47
CA ALA A 263 10.89 -0.45 9.84
C ALA A 263 12.18 -0.51 10.69
N PRO A 264 13.37 -0.60 10.06
CA PRO A 264 14.63 -0.44 10.77
C PRO A 264 14.81 1.01 11.22
N VAL A 265 15.40 1.20 12.41
CA VAL A 265 15.68 2.54 12.95
C VAL A 265 16.96 3.08 12.30
N SER A 266 16.87 4.24 11.65
CA SER A 266 17.99 4.81 10.87
C SER A 266 19.34 4.87 11.61
N ASP A 267 19.34 5.30 12.87
CA ASP A 267 20.56 5.38 13.71
C ASP A 267 21.11 4.00 14.13
N VAL A 268 20.33 2.93 13.94
CA VAL A 268 20.72 1.55 14.30
C VAL A 268 21.30 0.80 13.11
N ILE A 269 20.89 1.13 11.88
CA ILE A 269 21.33 0.45 10.66
C ILE A 269 22.85 0.53 10.53
N GLY A 270 23.49 -0.62 10.28
CA GLY A 270 24.93 -0.72 10.09
C GLY A 270 25.76 -0.71 11.38
N LEU A 271 25.15 -0.59 12.57
CA LEU A 271 25.90 -0.68 13.83
C LEU A 271 26.61 -2.03 13.96
N PRO A 272 27.85 -2.06 14.51
CA PRO A 272 28.58 -3.31 14.74
C PRO A 272 27.83 -4.22 15.70
N VAL A 273 27.60 -5.47 15.29
CA VAL A 273 27.03 -6.52 16.15
C VAL A 273 28.13 -7.10 17.03
N VAL A 274 27.88 -7.19 18.34
CA VAL A 274 28.83 -7.71 19.33
C VAL A 274 28.27 -8.85 20.17
N ASN A 275 29.16 -9.54 20.89
CA ASN A 275 28.88 -10.71 21.72
C ASN A 275 28.15 -11.85 20.96
N ASP A 276 28.53 -12.02 19.69
CA ASP A 276 27.98 -13.04 18.81
C ASP A 276 29.07 -13.98 18.30
N SER A 277 29.71 -14.68 19.24
CA SER A 277 30.86 -15.57 18.98
C SER A 277 30.58 -16.72 18.00
N LYS A 278 29.31 -17.00 17.69
CA LYS A 278 28.90 -18.00 16.69
C LYS A 278 28.27 -17.37 15.44
N ASN A 279 28.41 -16.06 15.27
CA ASN A 279 27.91 -15.30 14.12
C ASN A 279 26.40 -15.52 13.84
N ARG A 280 25.60 -15.75 14.90
CA ARG A 280 24.16 -16.03 14.86
C ARG A 280 23.28 -14.80 14.70
N PHE A 281 23.83 -13.59 14.72
CA PHE A 281 23.15 -12.30 14.64
C PHE A 281 23.90 -11.31 13.75
N ALA A 282 24.83 -11.79 12.93
CA ALA A 282 25.55 -10.96 11.97
C ALA A 282 24.58 -10.13 11.12
N GLY A 283 24.82 -8.83 11.03
CA GLY A 283 23.98 -7.89 10.30
C GLY A 283 22.61 -7.61 10.91
N ALA A 284 22.29 -8.14 12.10
CA ALA A 284 20.97 -7.96 12.73
C ALA A 284 20.54 -6.48 12.87
N SER A 285 21.49 -5.57 13.06
CA SER A 285 21.25 -4.12 13.09
C SER A 285 20.55 -3.58 11.82
N ASN A 286 20.65 -4.27 10.69
CA ASN A 286 19.98 -3.90 9.43
C ASN A 286 18.54 -4.42 9.32
N HIS A 287 18.14 -5.36 10.19
CA HIS A 287 16.88 -6.11 10.06
C HIS A 287 16.07 -6.13 11.37
N TYR A 288 16.28 -5.14 12.23
CA TYR A 288 15.64 -5.09 13.55
C TYR A 288 14.97 -3.73 13.79
N GLY A 289 13.69 -3.77 14.16
CA GLY A 289 12.91 -2.63 14.60
C GLY A 289 12.80 -2.59 16.13
N LEU A 290 11.62 -2.22 16.64
CA LEU A 290 11.33 -2.24 18.08
C LEU A 290 11.04 -3.67 18.57
N LEU A 291 12.07 -4.46 18.89
CA LEU A 291 11.98 -5.86 19.34
C LEU A 291 11.31 -6.84 18.33
N TRP A 292 11.30 -6.50 17.04
CA TRP A 292 10.84 -7.32 15.93
C TRP A 292 11.90 -7.40 14.83
N TRP A 293 11.95 -8.53 14.11
CA TRP A 293 12.76 -8.71 12.92
C TRP A 293 12.00 -8.26 11.67
N ASN A 294 12.69 -7.84 10.60
CA ASN A 294 12.05 -7.40 9.36
C ASN A 294 12.81 -7.80 8.08
N ASN A 295 12.16 -7.63 6.94
CA ASN A 295 12.73 -7.83 5.60
C ASN A 295 12.89 -6.50 4.82
N ALA A 296 12.98 -5.36 5.52
CA ALA A 296 12.95 -4.03 4.89
C ALA A 296 14.05 -3.84 3.84
N ASP A 297 15.21 -4.47 4.08
CA ASP A 297 16.36 -4.40 3.18
C ASP A 297 16.28 -5.38 1.99
N GLY A 298 15.30 -6.29 1.98
CA GLY A 298 15.03 -7.23 0.89
C GLY A 298 15.89 -8.49 0.91
N THR A 299 16.51 -8.84 2.04
CA THR A 299 17.33 -10.06 2.19
C THR A 299 16.60 -11.33 1.75
N LEU A 300 15.30 -11.43 2.02
CA LEU A 300 14.41 -12.42 1.43
C LEU A 300 13.79 -11.84 0.15
N ALA A 301 14.47 -11.98 -0.99
CA ALA A 301 14.07 -11.36 -2.26
C ALA A 301 12.66 -11.77 -2.76
N ASN A 302 12.20 -12.97 -2.40
CA ASN A 302 10.89 -13.51 -2.78
C ASN A 302 9.80 -13.27 -1.71
N VAL A 303 10.11 -12.48 -0.68
CA VAL A 303 9.17 -12.05 0.36
C VAL A 303 9.07 -10.53 0.28
N PRO A 304 7.89 -9.92 0.46
CA PRO A 304 7.76 -8.46 0.46
C PRO A 304 8.66 -7.77 1.49
N ARG A 305 9.11 -6.55 1.17
CA ARG A 305 10.02 -5.78 2.04
C ARG A 305 9.33 -5.31 3.32
N ASP A 306 8.02 -5.16 3.28
CA ASP A 306 7.20 -4.80 4.45
C ASP A 306 6.89 -5.99 5.37
N ALA A 307 7.43 -7.18 5.10
CA ALA A 307 7.29 -8.31 6.01
C ALA A 307 8.13 -8.15 7.29
N TYR A 308 7.52 -8.44 8.44
CA TYR A 308 8.19 -8.43 9.75
C TYR A 308 7.68 -9.55 10.64
N TRP A 309 8.49 -9.97 11.62
CA TRP A 309 8.16 -11.12 12.47
C TRP A 309 8.84 -11.12 13.84
N SER A 310 8.21 -11.81 14.79
CA SER A 310 8.84 -12.25 16.02
C SER A 310 9.66 -13.52 15.74
N TRP A 311 10.73 -13.78 16.49
CA TRP A 311 11.49 -15.02 16.35
C TRP A 311 11.94 -15.58 17.70
N GLY A 312 11.20 -16.58 18.17
CA GLY A 312 11.50 -17.37 19.34
C GLY A 312 12.52 -18.48 19.07
N LEU A 313 13.14 -18.99 20.13
CA LEU A 313 13.81 -20.30 20.08
C LEU A 313 12.76 -21.36 19.68
N HIS A 314 13.21 -22.44 19.05
CA HIS A 314 12.36 -23.45 18.42
C HIS A 314 11.53 -22.98 17.22
N ASP A 315 11.93 -21.88 16.60
CA ASP A 315 11.38 -21.33 15.35
C ASP A 315 9.90 -20.99 15.53
N SER A 316 9.59 -20.40 16.68
CA SER A 316 8.24 -19.93 16.99
C SER A 316 8.10 -18.48 16.56
N PHE A 317 7.22 -18.19 15.61
CA PHE A 317 7.08 -16.86 15.00
C PHE A 317 5.62 -16.41 14.96
N ILE A 318 5.45 -15.09 15.09
CA ILE A 318 4.33 -14.34 14.54
C ILE A 318 4.91 -13.60 13.34
N ILE A 319 4.39 -13.83 12.14
CA ILE A 319 4.82 -13.16 10.90
C ILE A 319 3.65 -12.33 10.40
N VAL A 320 3.97 -11.11 9.95
CA VAL A 320 3.02 -10.18 9.34
C VAL A 320 3.56 -9.75 7.98
N ILE A 321 2.71 -9.78 6.96
CA ILE A 321 3.03 -9.29 5.60
C ILE A 321 1.90 -8.34 5.16
N PRO A 322 2.01 -7.03 5.44
CA PRO A 322 0.94 -6.06 5.18
C PRO A 322 0.47 -6.02 3.73
N SER A 323 1.40 -5.93 2.78
CA SER A 323 1.15 -5.86 1.34
C SER A 323 0.40 -7.07 0.77
N LEU A 324 0.39 -8.19 1.48
CA LEU A 324 -0.34 -9.41 1.10
C LEU A 324 -1.56 -9.70 1.98
N ASP A 325 -1.80 -8.86 3.00
CA ASP A 325 -2.80 -9.03 4.04
C ASP A 325 -2.67 -10.36 4.80
N ILE A 326 -1.44 -10.78 5.13
CA ILE A 326 -1.16 -12.10 5.72
C ILE A 326 -0.69 -11.98 7.17
N VAL A 327 -1.21 -12.88 8.01
CA VAL A 327 -0.60 -13.25 9.30
C VAL A 327 -0.28 -14.74 9.31
N VAL A 328 0.87 -15.12 9.84
CA VAL A 328 1.24 -16.52 10.09
C VAL A 328 1.66 -16.67 11.53
N ALA A 329 1.11 -17.67 12.21
CA ALA A 329 1.59 -18.09 13.52
C ALA A 329 2.09 -19.52 13.45
N ARG A 330 3.27 -19.78 14.04
CA ARG A 330 3.85 -21.13 14.13
C ARG A 330 4.56 -21.28 15.46
N ALA A 331 4.33 -22.39 16.14
CA ALA A 331 5.06 -22.76 17.36
C ALA A 331 5.34 -24.27 17.36
N GLY A 332 6.56 -24.68 17.70
CA GLY A 332 7.01 -26.06 17.61
C GLY A 332 8.43 -26.26 18.12
N SER A 333 9.15 -27.21 17.51
CA SER A 333 10.59 -27.47 17.71
C SER A 333 11.42 -26.81 16.61
N ASP A 334 12.74 -26.73 16.79
CA ASP A 334 13.66 -26.18 15.80
C ASP A 334 13.57 -26.92 14.44
N TRP A 335 13.67 -26.17 13.34
CA TRP A 335 13.88 -26.74 12.02
C TRP A 335 15.34 -27.19 11.83
N GLN A 336 15.56 -28.15 10.92
CA GLN A 336 16.91 -28.58 10.60
C GLN A 336 17.64 -27.53 9.74
N GLY A 337 18.74 -27.00 10.27
CA GLY A 337 19.61 -26.01 9.61
C GLY A 337 20.21 -25.01 10.60
N GLN A 338 21.11 -24.15 10.13
CA GLN A 338 21.67 -23.09 10.97
C GLN A 338 20.78 -21.84 10.94
N ARG A 339 20.45 -21.31 12.13
CA ARG A 339 19.88 -19.97 12.25
C ARG A 339 20.95 -18.94 11.93
N SER A 340 20.74 -18.21 10.85
CA SER A 340 21.53 -17.03 10.49
C SER A 340 20.59 -15.90 10.04
N PRO A 341 20.44 -14.83 10.84
CA PRO A 341 19.69 -13.63 10.49
C PRO A 341 20.29 -12.90 9.29
N HIS A 342 21.57 -13.09 8.98
CA HIS A 342 22.20 -12.49 7.81
C HIS A 342 21.60 -12.97 6.49
N SER A 343 21.11 -14.21 6.43
CA SER A 343 20.60 -14.80 5.18
C SER A 343 19.14 -15.24 5.26
N TYR A 344 18.58 -15.35 6.47
CA TYR A 344 17.27 -15.91 6.75
C TYR A 344 16.99 -17.24 6.02
N ASN A 345 18.05 -18.02 5.72
CA ASN A 345 17.93 -19.21 4.86
C ASN A 345 16.99 -20.27 5.45
N ILE A 346 16.93 -20.38 6.78
CA ILE A 346 16.01 -21.29 7.48
C ILE A 346 14.55 -20.86 7.34
N LEU A 347 14.27 -19.58 7.04
CA LEU A 347 12.91 -19.07 6.85
C LEU A 347 12.43 -19.22 5.41
N LYS A 348 13.33 -19.24 4.43
CA LYS A 348 12.98 -19.28 2.98
C LYS A 348 11.98 -20.39 2.62
N PRO A 349 12.20 -21.67 3.00
CA PRO A 349 11.28 -22.74 2.64
C PRO A 349 9.89 -22.62 3.29
N PHE A 350 9.74 -21.78 4.31
CA PHE A 350 8.47 -21.49 4.96
C PHE A 350 7.81 -20.23 4.38
N LEU A 351 8.54 -19.10 4.35
CA LEU A 351 8.00 -17.79 4.01
C LEU A 351 7.78 -17.61 2.51
N GLU A 352 8.72 -18.08 1.66
CA GLU A 352 8.60 -17.86 0.22
C GLU A 352 7.37 -18.55 -0.37
N PRO A 353 7.04 -19.82 -0.05
CA PRO A 353 5.81 -20.42 -0.56
C PRO A 353 4.56 -19.71 -0.05
N ILE A 354 4.55 -19.17 1.18
CA ILE A 354 3.41 -18.38 1.71
C ILE A 354 3.27 -17.07 0.92
N ALA A 355 4.33 -16.28 0.80
CA ALA A 355 4.29 -15.02 0.05
C ALA A 355 3.91 -15.26 -1.43
N ASN A 356 4.51 -16.27 -2.05
CA ASN A 356 4.25 -16.64 -3.45
C ASN A 356 2.95 -17.41 -3.65
N SER A 357 2.29 -17.88 -2.57
CA SER A 357 0.98 -18.53 -2.67
C SER A 357 -0.07 -17.56 -3.13
N VAL A 358 0.07 -16.28 -2.82
CA VAL A 358 -0.84 -15.25 -3.31
C VAL A 358 -0.80 -15.23 -4.83
N SER A 359 -1.79 -15.86 -5.45
CA SER A 359 -2.17 -15.60 -6.83
C SER A 359 -2.62 -14.15 -6.81
N ALA A 360 -1.83 -13.24 -7.36
CA ALA A 360 -2.39 -11.96 -7.74
C ALA A 360 -3.40 -12.27 -8.85
N GLY A 361 -4.65 -12.44 -8.45
CA GLY A 361 -5.73 -11.88 -9.24
C GLY A 361 -5.60 -10.36 -9.20
N ALA A 362 -6.67 -9.68 -9.59
CA ALA A 362 -6.66 -8.24 -9.47
C ALA A 362 -6.45 -7.81 -7.99
N PRO A 363 -5.62 -6.79 -7.72
CA PRO A 363 -5.28 -6.30 -6.38
C PRO A 363 -6.45 -5.60 -5.66
N TYR A 364 -7.57 -5.34 -6.35
CA TYR A 364 -8.76 -4.69 -5.79
C TYR A 364 -9.99 -5.59 -5.97
N PRO A 365 -11.01 -5.44 -5.11
CA PRO A 365 -12.28 -6.13 -5.28
C PRO A 365 -12.92 -5.79 -6.64
N PRO A 366 -13.78 -6.67 -7.19
CA PRO A 366 -14.53 -6.40 -8.41
C PRO A 366 -15.34 -5.11 -8.32
N SER A 367 -15.47 -4.40 -9.43
CA SER A 367 -16.25 -3.18 -9.50
C SER A 367 -17.74 -3.42 -9.25
N PRO A 368 -18.37 -2.65 -8.34
CA PRO A 368 -19.81 -2.74 -8.10
C PRO A 368 -20.63 -2.07 -9.21
N VAL A 369 -20.00 -1.24 -10.04
CA VAL A 369 -20.66 -0.49 -11.14
C VAL A 369 -20.42 -1.19 -12.47
N ILE A 370 -19.17 -1.50 -12.79
CA ILE A 370 -18.78 -2.10 -14.08
C ILE A 370 -18.43 -3.57 -13.85
N THR A 371 -19.42 -4.46 -13.98
CA THR A 371 -19.31 -5.85 -13.52
C THR A 371 -18.48 -6.74 -14.43
N SER A 372 -18.30 -6.36 -15.69
CA SER A 372 -17.40 -7.07 -16.61
C SER A 372 -17.03 -6.24 -17.84
N LEU A 373 -16.02 -6.71 -18.57
CA LEU A 373 -15.60 -6.18 -19.85
C LEU A 373 -15.47 -7.33 -20.87
N THR A 374 -15.99 -7.13 -22.07
CA THR A 374 -15.84 -8.04 -23.21
C THR A 374 -15.12 -7.34 -24.36
N TRP A 375 -14.08 -7.99 -24.91
CA TRP A 375 -13.35 -7.50 -26.07
C TRP A 375 -13.97 -8.03 -27.37
N GLU A 376 -14.05 -7.22 -28.43
CA GLU A 376 -14.31 -7.73 -29.78
C GLU A 376 -13.19 -8.68 -30.23
N PRO A 377 -13.43 -9.64 -31.14
CA PRO A 377 -12.39 -10.59 -31.60
C PRO A 377 -11.12 -9.91 -32.14
N ALA A 378 -9.95 -10.53 -32.00
CA ALA A 378 -8.66 -9.99 -32.43
C ALA A 378 -8.62 -9.64 -33.92
N LYS A 379 -9.33 -10.42 -34.76
CA LYS A 379 -9.47 -10.14 -36.20
C LYS A 379 -10.14 -8.79 -36.53
N THR A 380 -10.77 -8.14 -35.56
CA THR A 380 -11.40 -6.81 -35.71
C THR A 380 -10.45 -5.65 -35.40
N ILE A 381 -9.22 -5.94 -34.95
CA ILE A 381 -8.24 -4.91 -34.63
C ILE A 381 -7.88 -4.14 -35.89
N ILE A 382 -7.98 -2.82 -35.81
CA ILE A 382 -7.55 -1.92 -36.86
C ILE A 382 -6.11 -1.51 -36.56
N ARG A 383 -5.21 -1.71 -37.52
CA ARG A 383 -3.79 -1.34 -37.42
C ARG A 383 -3.48 -0.24 -38.44
N LYS A 384 -2.79 0.80 -37.98
CA LYS A 384 -2.19 1.87 -38.80
C LYS A 384 -0.82 2.20 -38.22
N ALA A 385 -0.03 3.02 -38.92
CA ALA A 385 1.27 3.48 -38.43
C ALA A 385 2.22 2.33 -38.02
N GLU A 386 2.30 1.29 -38.86
CA GLU A 386 3.14 0.11 -38.63
C GLU A 386 4.62 0.49 -38.44
N GLY A 387 5.31 -0.18 -37.53
CA GLY A 387 6.66 0.13 -37.09
C GLY A 387 6.76 1.30 -36.11
N SER A 388 5.69 1.63 -35.37
CA SER A 388 5.69 2.69 -34.36
C SER A 388 4.97 2.26 -33.06
N ASP A 389 5.46 2.72 -31.91
CA ASP A 389 4.91 2.40 -30.59
C ASP A 389 4.51 3.64 -29.77
N ASN A 390 4.05 3.43 -28.53
CA ASN A 390 3.86 4.47 -27.52
C ASN A 390 2.92 5.62 -27.93
N TRP A 391 1.63 5.49 -27.58
CA TRP A 391 0.56 6.35 -28.10
C TRP A 391 -0.23 7.15 -27.05
N PRO A 392 0.39 7.94 -26.13
CA PRO A 392 -0.37 8.86 -25.30
C PRO A 392 -1.26 9.76 -26.16
N ILE A 393 -2.52 9.96 -25.77
CA ILE A 393 -3.52 10.55 -26.65
C ILE A 393 -4.53 11.41 -25.86
N THR A 394 -4.97 12.53 -26.46
CA THR A 394 -5.92 13.47 -25.84
C THR A 394 -6.91 14.04 -26.85
N TRP A 395 -8.09 14.48 -26.39
CA TRP A 395 -9.13 15.10 -27.22
C TRP A 395 -9.03 16.62 -27.21
N ALA A 396 -8.71 17.19 -28.37
CA ALA A 396 -8.50 18.63 -28.53
C ALA A 396 -9.78 19.42 -28.86
N ASP A 397 -9.67 20.73 -28.68
CA ASP A 397 -10.66 21.78 -28.96
C ASP A 397 -11.13 21.83 -30.42
N ASP A 398 -10.29 21.46 -31.38
CA ASP A 398 -10.62 21.34 -32.81
C ASP A 398 -11.43 20.09 -33.15
N GLY A 399 -11.70 19.24 -32.15
CA GLY A 399 -12.46 18.01 -32.29
C GLY A 399 -11.62 16.82 -32.76
N ASN A 400 -10.32 16.95 -32.97
CA ASN A 400 -9.43 15.83 -33.30
C ASN A 400 -8.79 15.23 -32.03
N LEU A 401 -8.19 14.06 -32.19
CA LEU A 401 -7.28 13.52 -31.19
C LEU A 401 -5.84 13.93 -31.54
N TYR A 402 -5.05 14.27 -30.54
CA TYR A 402 -3.61 14.52 -30.67
C TYR A 402 -2.88 13.44 -29.89
N THR A 403 -1.87 12.85 -30.51
CA THR A 403 -1.09 11.75 -29.93
C THR A 403 0.39 11.95 -30.21
N ALA A 404 1.23 11.43 -29.31
CA ALA A 404 2.64 11.23 -29.60
C ALA A 404 2.86 9.81 -30.15
N TYR A 405 3.96 9.61 -30.87
CA TYR A 405 4.47 8.28 -31.23
C TYR A 405 5.93 8.14 -30.81
N GLY A 406 6.31 6.93 -30.45
CA GLY A 406 7.67 6.54 -30.11
C GLY A 406 8.21 5.47 -31.06
N ASP A 407 9.53 5.33 -31.03
CA ASP A 407 10.33 4.38 -31.79
C ASP A 407 9.73 4.04 -33.16
N GLY A 408 9.46 5.06 -33.99
CA GLY A 408 8.76 4.84 -35.25
C GLY A 408 8.66 6.04 -36.19
N TRP A 409 7.76 5.90 -37.16
CA TRP A 409 7.50 6.85 -38.24
C TRP A 409 6.10 7.50 -38.16
N GLY A 410 5.31 7.15 -37.15
CA GLY A 410 3.94 7.62 -37.01
C GLY A 410 3.07 7.19 -38.20
N PHE A 411 2.15 8.05 -38.63
CA PHE A 411 1.22 7.78 -39.72
C PHE A 411 1.80 8.01 -41.13
N ASN A 412 3.11 8.16 -41.27
CA ASN A 412 3.74 8.23 -42.58
C ASN A 412 3.85 6.81 -43.19
N SER A 413 3.36 6.65 -44.42
CA SER A 413 3.36 5.37 -45.16
C SER A 413 4.66 5.07 -45.90
N SER A 414 5.68 5.93 -45.81
CA SER A 414 6.95 5.78 -46.55
C SER A 414 8.15 5.61 -45.61
N HIS A 415 8.25 4.43 -44.98
CA HIS A 415 9.36 4.01 -44.08
C HIS A 415 10.77 4.29 -44.62
N ASN A 416 10.93 4.35 -45.95
CA ASN A 416 12.22 4.40 -46.62
C ASN A 416 12.80 5.81 -46.81
N ARG A 417 12.08 6.89 -46.42
CA ARG A 417 12.52 8.28 -46.66
C ARG A 417 12.68 9.15 -45.41
N GLU A 418 12.17 8.72 -44.25
CA GLU A 418 12.22 9.48 -43.00
C GLU A 418 12.96 8.75 -41.89
N LYS A 419 13.62 9.51 -41.00
CA LYS A 419 14.35 8.96 -39.85
C LYS A 419 13.36 8.60 -38.75
N LYS A 420 13.51 7.39 -38.19
CA LYS A 420 12.79 6.92 -37.01
C LYS A 420 12.95 7.91 -35.84
N LEU A 421 11.87 8.24 -35.16
CA LEU A 421 11.85 9.13 -34.01
C LEU A 421 11.51 8.36 -32.73
N SER A 422 12.16 8.72 -31.63
CA SER A 422 11.79 8.25 -30.28
C SER A 422 10.60 9.04 -29.72
N LEU A 423 10.38 10.25 -30.24
CA LEU A 423 9.25 11.12 -29.94
C LEU A 423 8.88 11.90 -31.19
N GLY A 424 7.67 11.69 -31.70
CA GLY A 424 7.03 12.51 -32.73
C GLY A 424 5.56 12.76 -32.41
N ILE A 425 4.89 13.61 -33.20
CA ILE A 425 3.50 14.04 -32.95
C ILE A 425 2.62 13.70 -34.16
N SER A 426 1.40 13.22 -33.89
CA SER A 426 0.39 12.97 -34.91
C SER A 426 -0.97 13.53 -34.47
N LYS A 427 -1.77 13.88 -35.48
CA LYS A 427 -3.19 14.23 -35.33
C LYS A 427 -4.04 13.12 -35.93
N ILE A 428 -5.12 12.77 -35.25
CA ILE A 428 -6.07 11.75 -35.68
C ILE A 428 -7.47 12.36 -35.80
N ALA A 429 -8.06 12.23 -36.98
CA ALA A 429 -9.42 12.64 -37.30
C ALA A 429 -10.35 11.43 -37.43
N GLY A 430 -11.59 11.60 -36.97
CA GLY A 430 -12.65 10.58 -37.07
C GLY A 430 -12.84 9.75 -35.80
N VAL A 431 -13.64 8.68 -35.94
CA VAL A 431 -13.97 7.71 -34.90
C VAL A 431 -13.90 6.29 -35.48
N PRO A 432 -13.43 5.28 -34.74
CA PRO A 432 -13.38 3.91 -35.23
C PRO A 432 -14.76 3.41 -35.72
N PRO A 433 -14.82 2.61 -36.81
CA PRO A 433 -13.67 2.10 -37.56
C PRO A 433 -13.08 3.08 -38.58
N GLN A 434 -13.68 4.26 -38.78
CA GLN A 434 -13.32 5.24 -39.81
C GLN A 434 -12.50 6.39 -39.22
N PHE A 435 -11.19 6.18 -39.12
CA PHE A 435 -10.25 7.22 -38.68
C PHE A 435 -9.03 7.30 -39.60
N SER A 436 -8.41 8.48 -39.62
CA SER A 436 -7.17 8.76 -40.34
C SER A 436 -6.22 9.54 -39.44
N GLY A 437 -4.93 9.28 -39.58
CA GLY A 437 -3.89 10.00 -38.85
C GLY A 437 -2.94 10.67 -39.83
N VAL A 438 -2.38 11.80 -39.41
CA VAL A 438 -1.33 12.54 -40.13
C VAL A 438 -0.27 12.96 -39.12
N ASN A 439 1.01 12.89 -39.53
CA ASN A 439 2.08 13.41 -38.70
C ASN A 439 2.07 14.94 -38.71
N ILE A 440 2.44 15.52 -37.58
CA ILE A 440 2.68 16.95 -37.44
C ILE A 440 4.19 17.13 -37.37
N LEU A 441 4.74 17.90 -38.32
CA LEU A 441 6.14 18.31 -38.26
C LEU A 441 6.34 19.24 -37.07
N ALA A 442 7.10 18.80 -36.07
CA ALA A 442 7.28 19.50 -34.80
C ALA A 442 8.75 19.50 -34.34
N PRO A 443 9.68 20.19 -35.05
CA PRO A 443 11.12 20.07 -34.81
C PRO A 443 11.57 20.48 -33.39
N SER A 444 10.75 21.25 -32.67
CA SER A 444 11.03 21.70 -31.29
C SER A 444 10.79 20.61 -30.23
N VAL A 445 10.08 19.52 -30.54
CA VAL A 445 9.83 18.41 -29.61
C VAL A 445 10.35 17.07 -30.14
N GLU A 446 10.47 16.92 -31.46
CA GLU A 446 10.92 15.69 -32.10
C GLU A 446 12.29 15.24 -31.55
N SER A 447 12.39 13.96 -31.21
CA SER A 447 13.61 13.38 -30.67
C SER A 447 13.99 12.08 -31.38
N LYS A 448 15.29 11.79 -31.40
CA LYS A 448 15.88 10.54 -31.88
C LYS A 448 16.44 9.74 -30.72
N GLY A 449 16.77 8.49 -31.00
CA GLY A 449 17.27 7.52 -30.03
C GLY A 449 16.33 6.33 -29.98
N ASP A 450 16.67 5.36 -29.13
CA ASP A 450 15.84 4.19 -28.89
C ASP A 450 15.85 3.85 -27.39
N GLY A 451 14.78 3.23 -26.91
CA GLY A 451 14.67 2.78 -25.53
C GLY A 451 14.94 3.88 -24.50
N ARG A 452 15.78 3.58 -23.50
CA ARG A 452 16.16 4.48 -22.39
C ARG A 452 16.90 5.74 -22.84
N SER A 453 17.52 5.71 -24.01
CA SER A 453 18.38 6.78 -24.54
C SER A 453 17.63 7.83 -25.37
N GLY A 454 16.38 7.55 -25.76
CA GLY A 454 15.51 8.48 -26.47
C GLY A 454 14.42 9.05 -25.57
N ARG A 455 14.13 10.34 -25.68
CA ARG A 455 12.92 10.92 -25.06
C ARG A 455 11.69 10.28 -25.67
N LYS A 456 10.69 9.98 -24.83
CA LYS A 456 9.41 9.39 -25.21
C LYS A 456 8.29 10.09 -24.46
N ALA A 457 7.11 10.22 -25.06
CA ALA A 457 5.96 10.78 -24.34
C ALA A 457 5.35 9.72 -23.42
N SER A 458 5.09 10.04 -22.15
CA SER A 458 4.32 9.19 -21.23
C SER A 458 2.88 9.70 -21.00
N GLY A 459 2.59 10.96 -21.33
CA GLY A 459 1.26 11.56 -21.24
C GLY A 459 1.10 12.76 -22.17
N ILE A 460 -0.10 12.99 -22.67
CA ILE A 460 -0.49 14.20 -23.39
C ILE A 460 -1.90 14.61 -22.95
N LEU A 461 -2.16 15.92 -22.87
CA LEU A 461 -3.43 16.48 -22.46
C LEU A 461 -3.66 17.82 -23.15
N MET A 462 -4.88 18.11 -23.61
CA MET A 462 -5.25 19.48 -23.98
C MET A 462 -6.07 20.13 -22.86
N VAL A 463 -5.67 21.33 -22.45
CA VAL A 463 -6.41 22.17 -21.49
C VAL A 463 -6.50 23.59 -22.05
N ASP A 464 -7.72 24.12 -22.16
CA ASP A 464 -8.00 25.49 -22.59
C ASP A 464 -7.26 25.91 -23.90
N GLY A 465 -7.18 24.99 -24.87
CA GLY A 465 -6.56 25.20 -26.18
C GLY A 465 -5.04 24.95 -26.22
N VAL A 466 -4.42 24.60 -25.09
CA VAL A 466 -2.98 24.32 -24.99
C VAL A 466 -2.74 22.82 -24.82
N LEU A 467 -1.90 22.24 -25.68
CA LEU A 467 -1.41 20.87 -25.52
C LEU A 467 -0.27 20.85 -24.51
N TYR A 468 -0.33 19.94 -23.56
CA TYR A 468 0.72 19.64 -22.59
C TYR A 468 1.19 18.21 -22.77
N LEU A 469 2.49 17.97 -22.69
CA LEU A 469 3.13 16.67 -22.89
C LEU A 469 4.13 16.40 -21.78
N TRP A 470 4.03 15.21 -21.19
CA TRP A 470 5.07 14.66 -20.34
C TRP A 470 6.03 13.82 -21.17
N ALA A 471 7.31 14.21 -21.19
CA ALA A 471 8.37 13.41 -21.78
C ALA A 471 9.15 12.68 -20.69
N ARG A 472 9.11 11.35 -20.72
CA ARG A 472 9.97 10.47 -19.92
C ARG A 472 11.38 10.38 -20.52
N ASN A 473 12.31 9.80 -19.76
CA ASN A 473 13.72 9.68 -20.12
C ASN A 473 14.38 11.05 -20.27
N ALA A 474 14.01 12.02 -19.43
CA ALA A 474 14.46 13.40 -19.57
C ALA A 474 15.97 13.56 -19.32
N ASN A 475 16.61 12.57 -18.70
CA ASN A 475 18.06 12.48 -18.55
C ASN A 475 18.76 11.53 -19.54
N LEU A 476 18.03 10.95 -20.51
CA LEU A 476 18.53 9.99 -21.51
C LEU A 476 19.11 8.70 -20.92
N ARG A 477 18.76 8.34 -19.68
CA ARG A 477 19.11 7.08 -19.01
C ARG A 477 17.90 6.25 -18.61
N GLY A 478 16.72 6.66 -19.05
CA GLY A 478 15.45 6.03 -18.68
C GLY A 478 14.79 6.63 -17.44
N GLU A 479 15.36 7.68 -16.86
CA GLU A 479 14.86 8.30 -15.63
C GLU A 479 14.40 9.74 -15.89
N GLN A 480 13.68 10.28 -14.91
CA GLN A 480 13.16 11.64 -14.87
C GLN A 480 12.13 11.94 -15.97
N SER A 481 11.35 12.99 -15.73
CA SER A 481 10.39 13.49 -16.71
C SER A 481 10.42 15.02 -16.83
N GLN A 482 10.04 15.52 -18.00
CA GLN A 482 10.05 16.94 -18.31
C GLN A 482 8.76 17.34 -19.03
N LEU A 483 8.19 18.47 -18.63
CA LEU A 483 6.98 19.02 -19.25
C LEU A 483 7.34 19.79 -20.52
N ALA A 484 6.53 19.64 -21.56
CA ALA A 484 6.49 20.53 -22.72
C ALA A 484 5.04 20.96 -23.00
N TRP A 485 4.86 22.10 -23.67
CA TRP A 485 3.53 22.54 -24.12
C TRP A 485 3.55 23.21 -25.48
N SER A 486 2.39 23.25 -26.15
CA SER A 486 2.17 23.81 -27.48
C SER A 486 0.84 24.56 -27.53
N GLU A 487 0.88 25.79 -28.02
CA GLU A 487 -0.29 26.68 -28.17
C GLU A 487 -0.83 26.69 -29.62
N ASP A 488 -0.21 25.93 -30.53
CA ASP A 488 -0.49 25.94 -31.97
C ASP A 488 -0.78 24.53 -32.51
N HIS A 489 -1.47 23.74 -31.70
CA HIS A 489 -1.89 22.37 -32.03
C HIS A 489 -0.71 21.46 -32.39
N GLY A 490 0.37 21.55 -31.62
CA GLY A 490 1.49 20.62 -31.64
C GLY A 490 2.55 20.90 -32.70
N ARG A 491 2.52 22.07 -33.36
CA ARG A 491 3.52 22.44 -34.38
C ARG A 491 4.81 22.97 -33.76
N THR A 492 4.68 23.82 -32.73
CA THR A 492 5.79 24.34 -31.95
C THR A 492 5.58 24.05 -30.46
N TRP A 493 6.68 23.76 -29.77
CA TRP A 493 6.66 23.32 -28.38
C TRP A 493 7.70 24.08 -27.57
N VAL A 494 7.31 24.42 -26.34
CA VAL A 494 8.19 25.01 -25.33
C VAL A 494 8.43 23.97 -24.24
N TRP A 495 9.68 23.79 -23.86
CA TRP A 495 10.08 22.92 -22.76
C TRP A 495 10.13 23.71 -21.46
N SER A 496 9.67 23.09 -20.38
CA SER A 496 9.94 23.58 -19.02
C SER A 496 11.45 23.63 -18.75
N ASP A 497 11.89 24.58 -17.94
CA ASP A 497 13.28 24.71 -17.47
C ASP A 497 13.58 23.77 -16.28
N TRP A 498 12.58 23.04 -15.80
CA TRP A 498 12.67 22.09 -14.68
C TRP A 498 12.32 20.67 -15.12
N LYS A 499 12.68 19.70 -14.28
CA LYS A 499 12.33 18.28 -14.43
C LYS A 499 11.75 17.75 -13.12
N PHE A 500 10.96 16.68 -13.21
CA PHE A 500 10.75 15.81 -12.06
C PHE A 500 11.86 14.79 -12.02
N GLU A 501 12.63 14.77 -10.94
CA GLU A 501 13.67 13.77 -10.73
C GLU A 501 13.08 12.47 -10.22
N GLU A 502 11.96 12.57 -9.51
CA GLU A 502 11.32 11.51 -8.76
C GLU A 502 10.28 10.72 -9.57
N LEU A 503 9.85 11.26 -10.72
CA LEU A 503 8.78 10.70 -11.55
C LEU A 503 9.31 10.26 -12.91
N GLY A 504 9.43 8.95 -13.12
CA GLY A 504 9.90 8.37 -14.39
C GLY A 504 8.83 8.28 -15.47
N TYR A 505 7.58 8.00 -15.10
CA TYR A 505 6.49 7.79 -16.06
C TYR A 505 5.20 8.54 -15.63
N PRO A 506 5.17 9.88 -15.66
CA PRO A 506 3.94 10.61 -15.39
C PRO A 506 2.99 10.56 -16.58
N CYS A 507 1.70 10.36 -16.32
CA CYS A 507 0.62 10.48 -17.30
C CYS A 507 -0.53 11.34 -16.75
N PHE A 508 -1.27 11.99 -17.64
CA PHE A 508 -2.38 12.85 -17.26
C PHE A 508 -3.67 12.04 -17.11
N LEU A 509 -4.51 12.43 -16.15
CA LEU A 509 -5.92 12.06 -16.19
C LEU A 509 -6.62 12.83 -17.32
N ASN A 510 -7.06 12.14 -18.36
CA ASN A 510 -7.81 12.75 -19.46
C ASN A 510 -9.31 12.87 -19.12
N PHE A 511 -9.89 14.01 -19.51
CA PHE A 511 -11.34 14.25 -19.48
C PHE A 511 -11.86 14.34 -20.92
N GLU A 512 -13.03 14.95 -21.12
CA GLU A 512 -13.61 15.15 -22.44
C GLU A 512 -12.84 16.21 -23.24
N LYS A 513 -13.42 16.60 -24.37
CA LYS A 513 -12.88 17.58 -25.32
C LYS A 513 -12.28 18.79 -24.61
N ASN A 514 -10.99 19.07 -24.84
CA ASN A 514 -10.30 20.23 -24.29
C ASN A 514 -10.39 20.33 -22.76
N TYR A 515 -10.30 19.20 -22.06
CA TYR A 515 -10.47 19.12 -20.60
C TYR A 515 -11.86 19.51 -20.08
N ALA A 516 -12.88 19.52 -20.95
CA ALA A 516 -14.24 19.82 -20.52
C ALA A 516 -14.74 18.79 -19.49
N ASN A 517 -15.63 19.27 -18.61
CA ASN A 517 -16.22 18.46 -17.54
C ASN A 517 -15.20 17.85 -16.57
N ALA A 518 -14.02 18.48 -16.44
CA ALA A 518 -13.14 18.23 -15.31
C ALA A 518 -13.90 18.40 -13.99
N ARG A 519 -13.65 17.52 -13.03
CA ARG A 519 -14.31 17.53 -11.73
C ARG A 519 -14.12 18.83 -10.95
N ASP A 520 -12.99 19.48 -11.16
CA ASP A 520 -12.60 20.73 -10.52
C ASP A 520 -11.51 21.43 -11.35
N GLU A 521 -10.93 22.50 -10.81
CA GLU A 521 -9.94 23.35 -11.48
C GLU A 521 -8.53 22.75 -11.50
N TYR A 522 -8.36 21.47 -11.15
CA TYR A 522 -7.06 20.80 -11.12
C TYR A 522 -6.87 19.84 -12.30
N VAL A 523 -5.62 19.80 -12.77
CA VAL A 523 -5.09 18.73 -13.61
C VAL A 523 -4.43 17.69 -12.71
N TYR A 524 -4.80 16.43 -12.91
CA TYR A 524 -4.27 15.29 -12.17
C TYR A 524 -3.21 14.53 -12.98
N VAL A 525 -2.15 14.10 -12.30
CA VAL A 525 -1.01 13.38 -12.89
C VAL A 525 -0.73 12.12 -12.07
N TYR A 526 -0.82 10.96 -12.69
CA TYR A 526 -0.42 9.69 -12.08
C TYR A 526 1.01 9.33 -12.48
N SER A 527 1.73 8.62 -11.62
CA SER A 527 3.02 8.01 -11.98
C SER A 527 3.25 6.75 -11.14
N PRO A 528 3.87 5.68 -11.68
CA PRO A 528 4.53 4.68 -10.84
C PRO A 528 5.51 5.38 -9.88
N ASN A 529 5.65 4.86 -8.67
CA ASN A 529 6.44 5.48 -7.61
C ASN A 529 7.96 5.22 -7.78
N THR A 530 8.53 5.69 -8.89
CA THR A 530 9.96 5.53 -9.20
C THR A 530 10.44 6.66 -10.12
N PRO A 531 11.73 7.07 -10.01
CA PRO A 531 12.35 7.94 -11.00
C PRO A 531 12.57 7.26 -12.37
N ASP A 532 12.52 5.92 -12.45
CA ASP A 532 12.82 5.13 -13.66
C ASP A 532 11.55 4.76 -14.43
N ALA A 533 11.50 5.08 -15.72
CA ALA A 533 10.34 4.84 -16.56
C ALA A 533 10.16 3.38 -17.02
N TYR A 534 11.01 2.46 -16.60
CA TYR A 534 11.02 1.05 -17.03
C TYR A 534 10.92 0.08 -15.86
N GLU A 535 11.25 0.52 -14.64
CA GLU A 535 11.08 -0.30 -13.45
C GLU A 535 9.61 -0.54 -13.11
N GLU A 536 9.34 -1.73 -12.61
CA GLU A 536 8.04 -2.07 -12.05
C GLU A 536 8.07 -1.77 -10.55
N THR A 537 7.03 -1.10 -10.07
CA THR A 537 6.91 -0.67 -8.68
C THR A 537 5.68 -1.26 -8.02
N ASP A 538 5.62 -1.11 -6.71
CA ASP A 538 4.49 -1.55 -5.90
C ASP A 538 3.34 -0.53 -5.90
N GLU A 539 3.58 0.72 -6.29
CA GLU A 539 2.69 1.84 -6.02
C GLU A 539 2.54 2.80 -7.20
N ILE A 540 1.34 3.38 -7.35
CA ILE A 540 1.05 4.53 -8.19
C ILE A 540 0.73 5.71 -7.27
N ILE A 541 1.42 6.82 -7.49
CA ILE A 541 1.19 8.09 -6.80
C ILE A 541 0.27 9.00 -7.63
N LEU A 542 -0.27 10.03 -6.97
CA LEU A 542 -1.07 11.06 -7.61
C LEU A 542 -0.54 12.44 -7.26
N ALA A 543 -0.36 13.28 -8.28
CA ALA A 543 -0.13 14.71 -8.14
C ALA A 543 -1.30 15.49 -8.74
N ARG A 544 -1.45 16.73 -8.31
CA ARG A 544 -2.37 17.69 -8.94
C ARG A 544 -1.73 19.07 -9.05
N VAL A 545 -2.19 19.84 -10.02
CA VAL A 545 -1.80 21.23 -10.21
C VAL A 545 -3.01 22.02 -10.73
N HIS A 546 -3.19 23.26 -10.28
CA HIS A 546 -4.27 24.08 -10.83
C HIS A 546 -4.06 24.24 -12.35
N LYS A 547 -5.13 24.13 -13.14
CA LYS A 547 -5.10 24.14 -14.61
C LYS A 547 -4.42 25.37 -15.25
N ASN A 548 -4.30 26.48 -14.53
CA ASN A 548 -3.62 27.71 -14.99
C ASN A 548 -2.15 27.80 -14.55
N LYS A 549 -1.61 26.72 -13.96
CA LYS A 549 -0.28 26.69 -13.31
C LYS A 549 0.55 25.46 -13.69
N LEU A 550 0.18 24.70 -14.74
CA LEU A 550 0.92 23.49 -15.15
C LEU A 550 2.41 23.76 -15.39
N THR A 551 2.77 24.92 -15.92
CA THR A 551 4.18 25.27 -16.21
C THR A 551 5.00 25.62 -14.96
N ASN A 552 4.36 25.75 -13.79
CA ASN A 552 5.02 26.13 -12.53
C ASN A 552 5.24 24.92 -11.62
N ARG A 553 6.48 24.43 -11.54
CA ARG A 553 6.89 23.30 -10.68
C ARG A 553 6.45 23.42 -9.22
N LYS A 554 6.46 24.64 -8.65
CA LYS A 554 6.12 24.89 -7.23
C LYS A 554 4.61 24.85 -6.95
N ALA A 555 3.78 24.84 -8.00
CA ALA A 555 2.33 24.77 -7.86
C ALA A 555 1.79 23.33 -7.75
N TYR A 556 2.62 22.32 -8.02
CA TYR A 556 2.25 20.93 -7.89
C TYR A 556 2.08 20.53 -6.43
N GLN A 557 1.04 19.75 -6.17
CA GLN A 557 0.76 19.12 -4.89
C GLN A 557 0.70 17.61 -5.09
N PHE A 558 1.08 16.84 -4.08
CA PHE A 558 1.11 15.39 -4.10
C PHE A 558 0.10 14.87 -3.09
N PHE A 559 -0.60 13.80 -3.47
CA PHE A 559 -1.45 13.07 -2.54
C PHE A 559 -0.55 12.46 -1.46
N GLU A 560 -0.89 12.69 -0.19
CA GLU A 560 -0.18 12.13 0.96
C GLU A 560 -0.92 10.90 1.49
N ARG A 561 -2.23 11.03 1.74
CA ARG A 561 -3.08 9.99 2.31
C ARG A 561 -4.56 10.37 2.20
N LEU A 562 -5.44 9.41 2.44
CA LEU A 562 -6.88 9.61 2.49
C LEU A 562 -7.37 9.65 3.94
N GLU A 563 -8.12 10.69 4.31
CA GLU A 563 -8.84 10.79 5.57
C GLU A 563 -10.35 10.67 5.35
N GLN A 564 -11.12 10.54 6.45
CA GLN A 564 -12.58 10.64 6.41
C GLN A 564 -13.07 11.98 5.80
N SER A 565 -12.29 13.05 5.94
CA SER A 565 -12.57 14.37 5.41
C SER A 565 -12.27 14.51 3.90
N GLY A 566 -11.55 13.55 3.32
CA GLY A 566 -11.08 13.58 1.93
C GLY A 566 -9.56 13.43 1.81
N PRO A 567 -9.00 13.67 0.61
CA PRO A 567 -7.57 13.52 0.36
C PRO A 567 -6.76 14.65 1.00
N VAL A 568 -5.67 14.28 1.67
CA VAL A 568 -4.66 15.20 2.19
C VAL A 568 -3.60 15.41 1.11
N TRP A 569 -3.22 16.67 0.90
CA TRP A 569 -2.27 17.09 -0.13
C TRP A 569 -1.07 17.81 0.50
N THR A 570 0.12 17.40 0.09
CA THR A 570 1.39 18.02 0.49
C THR A 570 2.05 18.72 -0.70
N LYS A 571 2.92 19.70 -0.43
CA LYS A 571 3.81 20.29 -1.46
C LYS A 571 5.15 19.56 -1.55
N GLU A 572 5.49 18.78 -0.53
CA GLU A 572 6.75 18.05 -0.44
C GLU A 572 6.60 16.67 -1.07
N ILE A 573 7.25 16.46 -2.21
CA ILE A 573 7.15 15.19 -2.96
C ILE A 573 7.68 14.00 -2.15
N SER A 574 8.58 14.21 -1.19
CA SER A 574 9.08 13.18 -0.28
C SER A 574 8.03 12.64 0.69
N GLN A 575 6.93 13.36 0.90
CA GLN A 575 5.80 12.96 1.75
C GLN A 575 4.64 12.35 0.95
N ARG A 576 4.80 12.12 -0.35
CA ARG A 576 3.75 11.53 -1.18
C ARG A 576 3.39 10.13 -0.69
N GLY A 577 2.11 9.79 -0.74
CA GLY A 577 1.60 8.43 -0.57
C GLY A 577 1.04 7.86 -1.87
N ALA A 578 0.65 6.59 -1.82
CA ALA A 578 0.06 5.88 -2.95
C ALA A 578 -1.46 6.07 -3.00
N VAL A 579 -2.01 6.24 -4.21
CA VAL A 579 -3.46 6.13 -4.46
C VAL A 579 -3.85 4.74 -4.93
N PHE A 580 -2.87 3.91 -5.28
CA PHE A 580 -3.05 2.55 -5.74
C PHE A 580 -1.76 1.76 -5.45
N SER A 581 -1.90 0.59 -4.86
CA SER A 581 -0.83 -0.39 -4.65
C SER A 581 -1.14 -1.70 -5.39
N PHE A 582 -0.14 -2.22 -6.09
CA PHE A 582 -0.11 -3.56 -6.66
C PHE A 582 1.36 -4.02 -6.75
N PRO A 583 1.81 -4.90 -5.83
CA PRO A 583 3.20 -5.31 -5.73
C PRO A 583 3.83 -5.73 -7.08
N ARG A 584 4.95 -5.08 -7.41
CA ARG A 584 5.80 -5.25 -8.61
C ARG A 584 5.02 -5.23 -9.93
N SER A 585 3.90 -4.55 -9.97
CA SER A 585 2.94 -4.64 -11.08
C SER A 585 2.52 -3.29 -11.63
N CYS A 586 3.02 -2.18 -11.06
CA CYS A 586 2.80 -0.82 -11.54
C CYS A 586 3.96 -0.38 -12.45
N ASN A 587 3.74 -0.27 -13.76
CA ASN A 587 4.78 0.11 -14.72
C ASN A 587 4.29 1.03 -15.85
N ARG A 588 3.31 0.60 -16.65
CA ARG A 588 2.67 1.44 -17.66
C ARG A 588 1.27 1.76 -17.20
N ILE A 589 0.94 3.05 -17.20
CA ILE A 589 -0.32 3.53 -16.68
C ILE A 589 -0.91 4.61 -17.60
N ASP A 590 -2.24 4.70 -17.59
CA ASP A 590 -3.01 5.78 -18.20
C ASP A 590 -4.34 5.91 -17.45
N ALA A 591 -4.93 7.11 -17.46
CA ALA A 591 -6.20 7.35 -16.80
C ALA A 591 -7.12 8.24 -17.63
N THR A 592 -8.40 7.88 -17.70
CA THR A 592 -9.42 8.65 -18.42
C THR A 592 -10.75 8.63 -17.68
N TYR A 593 -11.46 9.76 -17.67
CA TYR A 593 -12.80 9.86 -17.12
C TYR A 593 -13.86 9.38 -18.12
N ASN A 594 -14.66 8.39 -17.72
CA ASN A 594 -15.86 7.94 -18.42
C ASN A 594 -17.06 8.73 -17.87
N ALA A 595 -17.31 9.89 -18.48
CA ALA A 595 -18.31 10.85 -18.02
C ALA A 595 -19.74 10.28 -17.95
N PRO A 596 -20.25 9.50 -18.94
CA PRO A 596 -21.58 8.93 -18.86
C PRO A 596 -21.80 7.97 -17.67
N LEU A 597 -20.74 7.30 -17.19
CA LEU A 597 -20.81 6.43 -16.02
C LEU A 597 -20.40 7.12 -14.71
N GLY A 598 -19.82 8.31 -14.78
CA GLY A 598 -19.26 8.99 -13.61
C GLY A 598 -18.08 8.24 -12.99
N ARG A 599 -17.26 7.57 -13.80
CA ARG A 599 -16.16 6.71 -13.32
C ARG A 599 -14.82 7.12 -13.93
N TYR A 600 -13.79 7.14 -13.11
CA TYR A 600 -12.40 7.26 -13.54
C TYR A 600 -11.89 5.87 -13.91
N LEU A 601 -11.43 5.66 -15.13
CA LEU A 601 -10.86 4.41 -15.59
C LEU A 601 -9.34 4.52 -15.62
N MET A 602 -8.64 3.60 -14.95
CA MET A 602 -7.17 3.52 -14.97
C MET A 602 -6.73 2.20 -15.59
N THR A 603 -5.92 2.29 -16.63
CA THR A 603 -5.25 1.11 -17.20
C THR A 603 -3.90 0.93 -16.52
N VAL A 604 -3.56 -0.29 -16.12
CA VAL A 604 -2.26 -0.64 -15.55
C VAL A 604 -1.70 -1.87 -16.26
N ARG A 605 -0.41 -1.85 -16.55
CA ARG A 605 0.30 -2.96 -17.17
C ARG A 605 1.69 -3.13 -16.57
N SER A 606 2.15 -4.38 -16.49
CA SER A 606 3.54 -4.76 -16.14
C SER A 606 4.09 -5.80 -17.12
N ARG A 607 5.42 -5.88 -17.25
CA ARG A 607 6.13 -6.75 -18.20
C ARG A 607 6.82 -7.94 -17.53
N ALA A 608 6.79 -8.02 -16.20
CA ALA A 608 7.56 -8.99 -15.42
C ALA A 608 9.08 -8.91 -15.63
N GLN A 609 9.65 -7.73 -15.89
CA GLN A 609 11.10 -7.59 -16.09
C GLN A 609 11.88 -7.63 -14.76
N ASN A 610 11.29 -7.20 -13.65
CA ASN A 610 11.93 -7.14 -12.33
C ASN A 610 11.22 -8.03 -11.30
N GLY A 611 10.85 -9.25 -11.69
CA GLY A 611 10.09 -10.18 -10.82
C GLY A 611 8.63 -9.78 -10.59
N GLY A 612 8.13 -8.85 -11.42
CA GLY A 612 6.72 -8.50 -11.54
C GLY A 612 5.89 -9.53 -12.31
N ARG A 613 4.65 -9.17 -12.65
CA ARG A 613 3.75 -10.03 -13.44
C ARG A 613 3.47 -9.44 -14.81
N ASN A 614 3.48 -10.26 -15.84
CA ASN A 614 3.09 -9.82 -17.17
C ASN A 614 1.56 -9.72 -17.22
N GLN A 615 1.03 -8.58 -16.81
CA GLN A 615 -0.40 -8.36 -16.61
C GLN A 615 -0.89 -7.12 -17.36
N PHE A 616 -2.16 -7.15 -17.75
CA PHE A 616 -2.92 -5.96 -18.16
C PHE A 616 -4.23 -5.91 -17.38
N SER A 617 -4.55 -4.72 -16.87
CA SER A 617 -5.73 -4.49 -16.04
C SER A 617 -6.35 -3.13 -16.28
N ILE A 618 -7.65 -3.06 -16.00
CA ILE A 618 -8.46 -1.85 -15.98
C ILE A 618 -9.15 -1.79 -14.63
N TYR A 619 -9.02 -0.66 -13.95
CA TYR A 619 -9.68 -0.35 -12.70
C TYR A 619 -10.62 0.83 -12.89
N ASP A 620 -11.62 0.93 -12.03
CA ASP A 620 -12.48 2.10 -11.95
C ASP A 620 -12.57 2.67 -10.54
N ALA A 621 -12.83 3.97 -10.42
CA ALA A 621 -13.02 4.66 -9.16
C ALA A 621 -14.09 5.75 -9.26
N PRO A 622 -14.74 6.14 -8.13
CA PRO A 622 -15.65 7.27 -8.08
C PRO A 622 -14.90 8.61 -8.04
N GLU A 623 -13.62 8.59 -7.63
CA GLU A 623 -12.75 9.78 -7.53
C GLU A 623 -11.35 9.48 -8.06
N PRO A 624 -10.55 10.49 -8.44
CA PRO A 624 -9.19 10.28 -8.96
C PRO A 624 -8.25 9.55 -7.99
N TRP A 625 -8.50 9.62 -6.69
CA TRP A 625 -7.70 8.96 -5.66
C TRP A 625 -8.33 7.65 -5.14
N GLY A 626 -9.36 7.11 -5.82
CA GLY A 626 -10.03 5.89 -5.41
C GLY A 626 -11.32 6.11 -4.59
N PRO A 627 -11.82 5.09 -3.88
CA PRO A 627 -11.29 3.72 -3.85
C PRO A 627 -11.36 3.07 -5.23
N TRP A 628 -10.29 2.36 -5.60
CA TRP A 628 -10.21 1.64 -6.86
C TRP A 628 -10.89 0.27 -6.75
N THR A 629 -11.53 -0.13 -7.84
CA THR A 629 -12.13 -1.44 -8.02
C THR A 629 -11.75 -2.04 -9.36
N THR A 630 -11.74 -3.36 -9.45
CA THR A 630 -11.31 -4.08 -10.65
C THR A 630 -12.43 -4.17 -11.69
N VAL A 631 -12.18 -3.69 -12.90
CA VAL A 631 -13.05 -3.89 -14.07
C VAL A 631 -12.58 -5.07 -14.92
N TYR A 632 -11.26 -5.17 -15.14
CA TYR A 632 -10.66 -6.20 -15.98
C TYR A 632 -9.25 -6.52 -15.47
N TYR A 633 -8.88 -7.80 -15.46
CA TYR A 633 -7.55 -8.26 -15.10
C TYR A 633 -7.18 -9.51 -15.89
N THR A 634 -5.97 -9.54 -16.44
CA THR A 634 -5.42 -10.75 -17.06
C THR A 634 -3.91 -10.81 -16.94
N GLU A 635 -3.39 -12.01 -16.62
CA GLU A 635 -1.96 -12.36 -16.72
C GLU A 635 -1.65 -13.17 -17.99
N GLN A 636 -2.69 -13.60 -18.71
CA GLN A 636 -2.57 -14.49 -19.85
C GLN A 636 -3.60 -14.08 -20.91
N TRP A 637 -3.12 -13.63 -22.06
CA TRP A 637 -3.97 -13.47 -23.22
C TRP A 637 -4.22 -14.84 -23.88
N LYS A 638 -5.14 -15.64 -23.32
CA LYS A 638 -5.49 -16.98 -23.83
C LYS A 638 -6.76 -16.91 -24.67
N GLY A 639 -6.64 -17.11 -25.99
CA GLY A 639 -7.77 -17.39 -26.87
C GLY A 639 -7.55 -17.04 -28.34
N GLU A 640 -6.81 -15.96 -28.63
CA GLU A 640 -6.45 -15.57 -29.99
C GLU A 640 -5.07 -14.91 -29.97
N PRO A 641 -4.05 -15.38 -30.72
CA PRO A 641 -2.72 -14.80 -30.69
C PRO A 641 -2.75 -13.36 -31.22
N LEU A 642 -2.71 -12.40 -30.32
CA LEU A 642 -2.05 -11.11 -30.53
C LEU A 642 -0.56 -11.38 -30.30
N SER A 643 0.31 -10.80 -31.12
CA SER A 643 1.74 -11.11 -31.21
C SER A 643 2.46 -11.60 -29.95
N ALA A 644 3.48 -12.44 -30.14
CA ALA A 644 4.32 -12.97 -29.06
C ALA A 644 5.05 -11.86 -28.25
N SER A 645 5.18 -10.64 -28.79
CA SER A 645 5.81 -9.54 -28.07
C SER A 645 4.87 -8.97 -27.00
N ASN A 646 5.39 -8.77 -25.77
CA ASN A 646 4.73 -7.97 -24.74
C ASN A 646 3.29 -8.41 -24.35
N GLY A 647 2.97 -9.70 -24.47
CA GLY A 647 1.66 -10.25 -24.12
C GLY A 647 0.51 -9.78 -25.01
N GLY A 648 0.81 -9.31 -26.23
CA GLY A 648 -0.18 -8.87 -27.21
C GLY A 648 -0.65 -7.41 -27.10
N TRP A 649 -0.33 -6.72 -25.99
CA TRP A 649 -0.80 -5.35 -25.71
C TRP A 649 0.21 -4.24 -26.10
N GLY A 650 1.47 -4.56 -26.39
CA GLY A 650 2.46 -3.56 -26.84
C GLY A 650 3.09 -2.73 -25.70
N GLU A 651 3.58 -1.52 -25.98
CA GLU A 651 4.22 -0.59 -25.01
C GLU A 651 3.23 0.12 -24.08
N SER A 652 2.13 0.68 -24.58
CA SER A 652 1.16 1.44 -23.79
C SER A 652 -0.29 1.15 -24.21
N GLN A 653 -1.25 1.43 -23.32
CA GLN A 653 -2.68 1.21 -23.49
C GLN A 653 -3.43 2.47 -23.03
N HIS A 654 -4.35 2.97 -23.85
CA HIS A 654 -5.04 4.24 -23.64
C HIS A 654 -6.51 4.12 -24.02
N ILE A 655 -7.39 4.83 -23.30
CA ILE A 655 -8.82 4.92 -23.59
C ILE A 655 -9.12 6.37 -23.97
N PRO A 656 -9.12 6.75 -25.26
CA PRO A 656 -9.42 8.13 -25.64
C PRO A 656 -10.87 8.47 -25.26
N SER A 657 -11.09 9.52 -24.47
CA SER A 657 -12.42 9.95 -24.04
C SER A 657 -13.38 10.21 -25.21
N LYS A 658 -12.86 10.73 -26.34
CA LYS A 658 -13.59 10.91 -27.61
C LYS A 658 -14.24 9.62 -28.14
N TRP A 659 -13.63 8.47 -27.84
CA TRP A 659 -14.04 7.15 -28.35
C TRP A 659 -14.76 6.30 -27.30
N ILE A 660 -15.21 6.92 -26.20
CA ILE A 660 -16.21 6.37 -25.29
C ILE A 660 -17.60 6.67 -25.88
N SER A 661 -18.49 5.67 -25.88
CA SER A 661 -19.86 5.83 -26.38
C SER A 661 -20.67 6.79 -25.50
N ALA A 662 -21.73 7.36 -26.06
CA ALA A 662 -22.59 8.30 -25.33
C ALA A 662 -23.22 7.72 -24.04
N ASP A 663 -23.37 6.39 -23.96
CA ASP A 663 -23.85 5.69 -22.77
C ASP A 663 -22.72 5.18 -21.85
N GLY A 664 -21.46 5.42 -22.22
CA GLY A 664 -20.26 5.02 -21.49
C GLY A 664 -19.97 3.51 -21.49
N LYS A 665 -20.80 2.69 -22.14
CA LYS A 665 -20.71 1.22 -22.09
C LYS A 665 -19.82 0.62 -23.16
N THR A 666 -19.38 1.39 -24.14
CA THR A 666 -18.46 0.95 -25.18
C THR A 666 -17.31 1.93 -25.25
N PHE A 667 -16.10 1.41 -25.44
CA PHE A 667 -14.95 2.25 -25.77
C PHE A 667 -14.02 1.55 -26.75
N TYR A 668 -13.11 2.32 -27.36
CA TYR A 668 -12.03 1.78 -28.16
C TYR A 668 -10.70 1.99 -27.43
N LEU A 669 -10.00 0.88 -27.14
CA LEU A 669 -8.64 0.91 -26.61
C LEU A 669 -7.66 1.21 -27.74
N VAL A 670 -6.78 2.18 -27.52
CA VAL A 670 -5.56 2.41 -28.31
C VAL A 670 -4.41 1.70 -27.63
N PHE A 671 -3.65 0.89 -28.35
CA PHE A 671 -2.50 0.18 -27.79
C PHE A 671 -1.42 -0.07 -28.85
N SER A 672 -0.20 -0.44 -28.43
CA SER A 672 0.94 -0.62 -29.34
C SER A 672 1.19 -2.07 -29.77
N GLY A 673 0.15 -2.90 -29.90
CA GLY A 673 0.35 -4.30 -30.30
C GLY A 673 0.89 -4.39 -31.73
N ASP A 674 1.83 -5.29 -32.01
CA ASP A 674 2.51 -5.43 -33.32
C ASP A 674 3.21 -4.15 -33.82
N ASP A 675 3.77 -3.34 -32.91
CA ASP A 675 4.43 -2.07 -33.23
C ASP A 675 3.59 -1.21 -34.19
N ALA A 676 2.31 -1.03 -33.87
CA ALA A 676 1.38 -0.24 -34.66
C ALA A 676 0.49 0.61 -33.77
N PHE A 677 -0.16 1.62 -34.35
CA PHE A 677 -1.35 2.23 -33.77
C PHE A 677 -2.51 1.22 -33.89
N ALA A 678 -2.73 0.44 -32.83
CA ALA A 678 -3.74 -0.61 -32.79
C ALA A 678 -4.98 -0.12 -32.05
N VAL A 679 -6.16 -0.40 -32.63
CA VAL A 679 -7.44 -0.02 -32.05
C VAL A 679 -8.34 -1.24 -31.89
N ARG A 680 -8.87 -1.44 -30.69
CA ARG A 680 -9.81 -2.53 -30.39
C ARG A 680 -10.98 -2.07 -29.54
N LYS A 681 -12.18 -2.49 -29.93
CA LYS A 681 -13.40 -2.18 -29.20
C LYS A 681 -13.56 -3.09 -27.97
N ALA A 682 -14.04 -2.50 -26.89
CA ALA A 682 -14.49 -3.16 -25.67
C ALA A 682 -15.92 -2.75 -25.34
N THR A 683 -16.66 -3.67 -24.74
CA THR A 683 -18.01 -3.43 -24.20
C THR A 683 -18.01 -3.73 -22.71
N LEU A 684 -18.46 -2.77 -21.91
CA LEU A 684 -18.65 -2.85 -20.48
C LEU A 684 -20.05 -3.36 -20.15
N THR A 685 -20.13 -4.30 -19.20
CA THR A 685 -21.39 -4.63 -18.54
C THR A 685 -21.50 -3.78 -17.29
N VAL A 686 -22.62 -3.07 -17.15
CA VAL A 686 -22.90 -2.21 -15.98
C VAL A 686 -24.01 -2.84 -15.16
N ALA A 687 -23.87 -2.83 -13.83
CA ALA A 687 -24.91 -3.32 -12.93
C ALA A 687 -26.25 -2.63 -13.22
N ARG A 688 -27.35 -3.39 -13.22
CA ARG A 688 -28.69 -2.80 -13.33
C ARG A 688 -28.93 -1.95 -12.08
N GLU A 689 -29.36 -0.69 -12.27
CA GLU A 689 -29.93 0.07 -11.17
C GLU A 689 -31.05 -0.77 -10.53
N THR A 690 -30.89 -1.10 -9.25
CA THR A 690 -32.00 -1.65 -8.47
C THR A 690 -32.98 -0.50 -8.27
N THR A 691 -33.95 -0.37 -9.17
CA THR A 691 -35.15 0.40 -8.92
C THR A 691 -35.80 -0.16 -7.66
N LYS A 692 -35.59 0.50 -6.52
CA LYS A 692 -36.46 0.33 -5.35
C LYS A 692 -37.86 0.74 -5.81
N ASN A 693 -38.66 -0.27 -6.19
CA ASN A 693 -40.09 -0.15 -6.41
C ASN A 693 -40.75 0.30 -5.10
N ASN A 694 -40.92 1.61 -4.91
CA ASN A 694 -41.88 2.16 -3.95
C ASN A 694 -43.31 2.01 -4.52
N LYS A 695 -43.71 0.76 -4.75
CA LYS A 695 -45.10 0.36 -5.00
C LYS A 695 -45.42 -0.78 -4.05
N ASN A 696 -45.68 -0.45 -2.79
CA ASN A 696 -46.58 -1.16 -1.87
C ASN A 696 -46.51 -0.52 -0.49
N LEU A 697 -47.20 0.60 -0.31
CA LEU A 697 -47.88 0.90 0.95
C LEU A 697 -49.24 1.48 0.57
N GLY A 698 -50.23 0.58 0.60
CA GLY A 698 -51.63 0.90 0.34
C GLY A 698 -52.22 1.80 1.43
N HIS A 699 -53.27 2.49 1.04
CA HIS A 699 -54.23 3.16 1.90
C HIS A 699 -54.57 2.35 3.16
N ILE A 700 -54.27 2.92 4.32
CA ILE A 700 -55.13 2.79 5.51
C ILE A 700 -55.21 4.18 6.16
N GLY A 701 -56.41 4.76 6.13
CA GLY A 701 -56.73 5.99 6.84
C GLY A 701 -57.13 5.71 8.29
N ASN A 702 -57.06 6.80 9.07
CA ASN A 702 -57.56 7.01 10.44
C ASN A 702 -56.87 6.24 11.58
N PHE A 703 -56.23 6.97 12.50
CA PHE A 703 -56.71 7.12 13.87
C PHE A 703 -56.09 8.33 14.60
N ALA A 704 -56.92 8.90 15.47
CA ALA A 704 -56.89 10.09 16.31
C ALA A 704 -55.62 10.53 17.07
N LYS A 705 -55.51 11.87 17.17
CA LYS A 705 -55.24 12.71 18.38
C LYS A 705 -54.63 12.03 19.61
N TRP A 706 -53.42 12.46 19.99
CA TRP A 706 -52.90 12.76 21.35
C TRP A 706 -51.59 13.53 21.11
N GLY A 707 -51.14 14.58 21.79
CA GLY A 707 -51.53 15.38 22.94
C GLY A 707 -50.32 16.31 23.16
N LYS A 708 -50.54 17.61 23.35
CA LYS A 708 -49.48 18.60 23.61
C LYS A 708 -48.69 18.22 24.88
N ILE A 709 -47.37 18.31 24.81
CA ILE A 709 -46.53 18.55 25.99
C ILE A 709 -45.57 19.69 25.65
N GLU A 710 -45.87 20.87 26.19
CA GLU A 710 -44.93 21.97 26.37
C GLU A 710 -44.11 21.70 27.64
N VAL A 711 -42.79 21.90 27.58
CA VAL A 711 -41.97 22.11 28.78
C VAL A 711 -41.14 23.37 28.56
N ALA A 712 -41.50 24.40 29.30
CA ALA A 712 -40.73 25.62 29.50
C ALA A 712 -39.75 25.43 30.66
N PHE A 713 -38.53 25.95 30.51
CA PHE A 713 -37.56 26.07 31.59
C PHE A 713 -37.76 27.41 32.31
N THR A 714 -38.03 27.36 33.61
CA THR A 714 -37.67 28.41 34.57
C THR A 714 -37.29 27.70 35.87
N GLY A 715 -36.05 27.90 36.32
CA GLY A 715 -35.56 27.36 37.59
C GLY A 715 -36.20 28.04 38.81
N PRO A 716 -36.10 27.45 40.01
CA PRO A 716 -36.44 28.14 41.24
C PRO A 716 -35.24 28.23 42.21
N ASP A 717 -35.08 29.40 42.83
CA ASP A 717 -34.53 29.46 44.17
C ASP A 717 -35.66 29.13 45.15
N SER A 718 -35.59 27.92 45.74
CA SER A 718 -35.80 27.59 47.16
C SER A 718 -36.09 26.11 47.32
#